data_AF-A0A849N9Z3-F1
#
_entry.id   AF-A0A849N9Z3-F1
#
_cell.length_a   1.000
_cell.length_b   1.000
_cell.length_c   1.000
_cell.angle_alpha   90.00
_cell.angle_beta   90.00
_cell.angle_gamma   90.00
#
_symmetry.space_group_name_H-M   'P 1'
#
loop_
_entity.id
_entity.type
_entity.pdbx_description
1 polymer ?
#
loop_
_entity_poly.entity_id
_entity_poly.type
_entity_poly.pdbx_seq_one_letter_code
_entity_poly.pdbx_strand_id
1 'polypeptide(L)'
;MSHLDDLPKRDGNHVTEEKAVVAFQKRLLESGAFILQSADRKDYGTDCQIEVLNQGSATNVRIHVQLKGTERSLNADASVSVAIARTNLNYLLTQPHSFYVCYHVPTDSLRICFAEAVLRQYEHGGRNWTEQQTLTLSCTDELTVEQLKTVASLAKSSASLLRDRRTGQVTAAPSEIPGMLRRQIADVHVPENREAAAKILESLYKDGADDVISAAFDKFIAVLGTDDNAMNYGYMAEINLGMAGRSSNSGRIEAAIGHFQSKLNVGSYQHGSLHYTIGNAQSALGKESEAKKAYETALEDQEFTAAPELAAKIHKNLGTSIERSGDQELAVSYYYKALHLDPNLPEAHNALGNHYIRIGDYQAALDHFDRVVFTERQLGATSTVAGWRVNALFNLTDGRGAFREIASLLGNADDHPWIWPWCAQQVANFGRATVGNARQAIGFWQRYIAAHPAASAARRELLLATFYLRAQEQDIQQTYAEFRKEFERQIAYIDDEDAALPWDRLGHWAQDEGDWAEAERCFRKAFELEGGHYGYCLGTALNFLAKFDESLPILLEQAEVIQPDAMSWFQAAVAYENLGRPAEAIAAYDQALTLDPNYDLAMFNLGGVHWNSGDHVEAKKVWAGAIKRFPDHELAATLRCMVPSLFPHVPDSN
;
A
#
# COMPACT_ATOMS: atom_id res chain seq x y z
N MET A 1 91.10 -6.72 -18.49
CA MET A 1 89.98 -7.49 -17.90
C MET A 1 89.44 -6.76 -16.69
N SER A 2 88.71 -5.64 -16.85
CA SER A 2 87.92 -5.07 -15.73
C SER A 2 86.72 -4.22 -16.19
N HIS A 3 86.15 -4.53 -17.37
CA HIS A 3 84.91 -3.91 -17.85
C HIS A 3 83.77 -4.93 -17.99
N LEU A 4 83.90 -6.09 -17.30
CA LEU A 4 82.90 -7.16 -17.32
C LEU A 4 82.25 -7.40 -15.94
N ASP A 5 82.54 -6.56 -14.94
CA ASP A 5 82.00 -6.67 -13.57
C ASP A 5 81.04 -5.54 -13.16
N ASP A 6 80.63 -4.66 -14.08
CA ASP A 6 79.52 -3.74 -13.81
C ASP A 6 78.19 -4.44 -14.17
N LEU A 7 77.74 -5.31 -13.25
CA LEU A 7 76.34 -5.72 -13.24
C LEU A 7 75.46 -4.46 -13.14
N PRO A 8 74.32 -4.39 -13.84
CA PRO A 8 73.42 -3.24 -13.76
C PRO A 8 73.04 -2.99 -12.30
N LYS A 9 73.52 -1.87 -11.74
CA LYS A 9 73.15 -1.43 -10.40
C LYS A 9 71.66 -1.06 -10.45
N ARG A 10 70.84 -1.79 -9.69
CA ARG A 10 69.42 -1.47 -9.54
C ARG A 10 69.29 -0.01 -9.07
N ASP A 11 68.46 0.77 -9.76
CA ASP A 11 68.09 2.13 -9.35
C ASP A 11 67.60 2.11 -7.89
N GLY A 12 68.00 3.08 -7.07
CA GLY A 12 67.60 3.17 -5.67
C GLY A 12 66.07 3.19 -5.50
N ASN A 13 65.36 3.74 -6.48
CA ASN A 13 63.90 3.72 -6.53
C ASN A 13 63.33 2.30 -6.62
N HIS A 14 64.00 1.38 -7.33
CA HIS A 14 63.54 -0.01 -7.45
C HIS A 14 63.65 -0.78 -6.14
N VAL A 15 64.63 -0.47 -5.29
CA VAL A 15 64.81 -1.11 -3.97
C VAL A 15 63.73 -0.63 -3.01
N THR A 16 63.45 0.67 -3.01
CA THR A 16 62.44 1.28 -2.15
C THR A 16 61.02 0.83 -2.51
N GLU A 17 60.70 0.68 -3.80
CA GLU A 17 59.43 0.10 -4.25
C GLU A 17 59.31 -1.40 -3.91
N GLU A 18 60.39 -2.18 -3.96
CA GLU A 18 60.38 -3.60 -3.57
C GLU A 18 60.09 -3.76 -2.07
N LYS A 19 60.72 -2.94 -1.22
CA LYS A 19 60.43 -2.90 0.22
C LYS A 19 58.98 -2.49 0.49
N ALA A 20 58.47 -1.50 -0.24
CA ALA A 20 57.09 -1.07 -0.11
C ALA A 20 56.11 -2.22 -0.40
N VAL A 21 56.32 -2.96 -1.50
CA VAL A 21 55.45 -4.08 -1.89
C VAL A 21 55.46 -5.18 -0.83
N VAL A 22 56.65 -5.54 -0.33
CA VAL A 22 56.79 -6.57 0.72
C VAL A 22 56.09 -6.13 2.01
N ALA A 23 56.29 -4.88 2.44
CA ALA A 23 55.63 -4.35 3.63
C ALA A 23 54.10 -4.35 3.48
N PHE A 24 53.61 -3.93 2.32
CA PHE A 24 52.18 -3.90 2.03
C PHE A 24 51.57 -5.31 1.98
N GLN A 25 52.21 -6.26 1.27
CA GLN A 25 51.78 -7.67 1.24
C GLN A 25 51.72 -8.28 2.64
N LYS A 26 52.72 -8.02 3.48
CA LYS A 26 52.74 -8.46 4.87
C LYS A 26 51.52 -7.92 5.63
N ARG A 27 51.23 -6.61 5.49
CA ARG A 27 50.08 -5.97 6.16
C ARG A 27 48.74 -6.52 5.66
N LEU A 28 48.60 -6.86 4.36
CA LEU A 28 47.42 -7.54 3.83
C LEU A 28 47.24 -8.93 4.45
N LEU A 29 48.31 -9.74 4.51
CA LEU A 29 48.30 -11.07 5.11
C LEU A 29 47.92 -11.02 6.60
N GLU A 30 48.52 -10.10 7.37
CA GLU A 30 48.19 -9.87 8.78
C GLU A 30 46.71 -9.52 8.98
N SER A 31 46.11 -8.78 8.03
CA SER A 31 44.70 -8.41 8.12
C SER A 31 43.74 -9.59 7.90
N GLY A 32 44.13 -10.55 7.07
CA GLY A 32 43.26 -11.62 6.58
C GLY A 32 42.04 -11.13 5.77
N ALA A 33 41.96 -9.83 5.46
CA ALA A 33 40.80 -9.20 4.84
C ALA A 33 40.90 -9.12 3.31
N PHE A 34 42.10 -9.28 2.77
CA PHE A 34 42.39 -9.14 1.34
C PHE A 34 43.41 -10.16 0.85
N ILE A 35 43.37 -10.43 -0.46
CA ILE A 35 44.45 -11.07 -1.21
C ILE A 35 44.96 -10.11 -2.28
N LEU A 36 46.26 -10.15 -2.55
CA LEU A 36 46.85 -9.42 -3.67
C LEU A 36 46.65 -10.22 -4.96
N GLN A 37 45.96 -9.65 -5.95
CA GLN A 37 45.70 -10.29 -7.25
C GLN A 37 46.79 -9.98 -8.28
N SER A 38 47.20 -8.71 -8.35
CA SER A 38 48.26 -8.27 -9.25
C SER A 38 49.02 -7.10 -8.65
N ALA A 39 50.30 -6.99 -8.99
CA ALA A 39 51.13 -5.81 -8.73
C ALA A 39 51.93 -5.52 -9.99
N ASP A 40 51.68 -4.37 -10.60
CA ASP A 40 52.37 -3.89 -11.80
C ASP A 40 53.24 -2.67 -11.45
N ARG A 41 54.54 -2.80 -11.65
CA ARG A 41 55.50 -1.77 -11.27
C ARG A 41 55.68 -0.78 -12.43
N LYS A 42 55.45 0.49 -12.16
CA LYS A 42 55.60 1.60 -13.12
C LYS A 42 56.68 2.58 -12.64
N ASP A 43 57.11 3.46 -13.55
CA ASP A 43 58.13 4.49 -13.28
C ASP A 43 57.75 5.44 -12.13
N TYR A 44 56.46 5.52 -11.81
CA TYR A 44 55.91 6.40 -10.78
C TYR A 44 55.35 5.65 -9.57
N GLY A 45 55.63 4.35 -9.37
CA GLY A 45 55.13 3.56 -8.24
C GLY A 45 54.53 2.22 -8.67
N THR A 46 53.95 1.49 -7.73
CA THR A 46 53.40 0.15 -7.99
C THR A 46 51.86 0.17 -7.95
N ASP A 47 51.23 -0.24 -9.04
CA ASP A 47 49.77 -0.39 -9.14
C ASP A 47 49.38 -1.79 -8.67
N CYS A 48 48.65 -1.87 -7.57
CA CYS A 48 48.19 -3.10 -6.95
C CYS A 48 46.68 -3.26 -7.13
N GLN A 49 46.23 -4.49 -7.41
CA GLN A 49 44.83 -4.87 -7.26
C GLN A 49 44.70 -5.83 -6.10
N ILE A 50 43.88 -5.47 -5.13
CA ILE A 50 43.56 -6.33 -3.99
C ILE A 50 42.11 -6.78 -4.09
N GLU A 51 41.84 -8.01 -3.68
CA GLU A 51 40.50 -8.58 -3.66
C GLU A 51 40.09 -8.87 -2.23
N VAL A 52 38.86 -8.48 -1.90
CA VAL A 52 38.30 -8.65 -0.56
C VAL A 52 37.98 -10.13 -0.28
N LEU A 53 38.36 -10.59 0.91
CA LEU A 53 38.01 -11.91 1.42
C LEU A 53 36.76 -11.87 2.30
N ASN A 54 35.94 -12.91 2.25
CA ASN A 54 34.85 -13.16 3.18
C ASN A 54 34.99 -14.57 3.77
N GLN A 55 35.20 -14.67 5.08
CA GLN A 55 35.44 -15.95 5.77
C GLN A 55 36.48 -16.85 5.07
N GLY A 56 37.57 -16.23 4.56
CA GLY A 56 38.63 -16.93 3.83
C GLY A 56 38.36 -17.21 2.34
N SER A 57 37.16 -16.89 1.82
CA SER A 57 36.80 -17.03 0.42
C SER A 57 36.90 -15.71 -0.35
N ALA A 58 37.35 -15.75 -1.60
CA ALA A 58 37.44 -14.58 -2.47
C ALA A 58 36.04 -14.12 -2.95
N THR A 59 35.79 -12.81 -3.04
CA THR A 59 34.43 -12.24 -3.25
C THR A 59 34.22 -11.58 -4.61
N ASN A 60 35.23 -11.55 -5.48
CA ASN A 60 35.32 -10.75 -6.71
C ASN A 60 35.21 -9.22 -6.49
N VAL A 61 35.16 -8.74 -5.25
CA VAL A 61 35.18 -7.31 -4.93
C VAL A 61 36.63 -6.83 -4.93
N ARG A 62 36.99 -6.04 -5.93
CA ARG A 62 38.37 -5.55 -6.13
C ARG A 62 38.51 -4.08 -5.71
N ILE A 63 39.67 -3.75 -5.16
CA ILE A 63 40.07 -2.38 -4.83
C ILE A 63 41.40 -2.11 -5.51
N HIS A 64 41.54 -0.92 -6.10
CA HIS A 64 42.80 -0.48 -6.70
C HIS A 64 43.62 0.26 -5.66
N VAL A 65 44.90 -0.06 -5.59
CA VAL A 65 45.84 0.56 -4.66
C VAL A 65 47.05 1.05 -5.41
N GLN A 66 47.42 2.32 -5.24
CA GLN A 66 48.70 2.82 -5.74
C GLN A 66 49.69 2.94 -4.59
N LEU A 67 50.76 2.15 -4.66
CA LEU A 67 51.82 2.10 -3.68
C LEU A 67 53.00 2.98 -4.13
N LYS A 68 53.54 3.76 -3.20
CA LYS A 68 54.75 4.56 -3.39
C LYS A 68 55.67 4.49 -2.20
N GLY A 69 56.96 4.28 -2.43
CA GLY A 69 57.98 4.44 -1.39
C GLY A 69 58.57 5.86 -1.34
N THR A 70 58.98 6.31 -0.16
CA THR A 70 59.72 7.57 0.00
C THR A 70 60.76 7.49 1.10
N GLU A 71 61.91 8.10 0.85
CA GLU A 71 63.03 8.24 1.79
C GLU A 71 63.08 9.64 2.45
N ARG A 72 62.17 10.54 2.06
CA ARG A 72 62.07 11.89 2.64
C ARG A 72 61.64 11.80 4.10
N SER A 73 62.18 12.70 4.92
CA SER A 73 61.74 12.87 6.31
C SER A 73 60.26 13.28 6.39
N LEU A 74 59.61 12.91 7.50
CA LEU A 74 58.25 13.34 7.82
C LEU A 74 58.15 14.87 7.89
N ASN A 75 56.99 15.40 7.52
CA ASN A 75 56.64 16.80 7.73
C ASN A 75 56.46 17.12 9.23
N ALA A 76 56.37 18.41 9.58
CA ALA A 76 56.20 18.86 10.96
C ALA A 76 54.91 18.35 11.63
N ASP A 77 53.89 18.01 10.84
CA ASP A 77 52.63 17.39 11.26
C ASP A 77 52.66 15.85 11.21
N ALA A 78 53.85 15.26 11.08
CA ALA A 78 54.10 13.83 10.90
C ALA A 78 53.52 13.20 9.62
N SER A 79 53.05 14.01 8.67
CA SER A 79 52.56 13.52 7.37
C SER A 79 53.70 13.15 6.42
N VAL A 80 53.39 12.29 5.46
CA VAL A 80 54.28 11.91 4.36
C VAL A 80 53.80 12.56 3.07
N SER A 81 54.64 13.42 2.47
CA SER A 81 54.35 14.08 1.20
C SER A 81 55.01 13.38 0.00
N VAL A 82 54.20 12.90 -0.96
CA VAL A 82 54.69 12.23 -2.17
C VAL A 82 54.02 12.82 -3.42
N ALA A 83 54.79 13.04 -4.49
CA ALA A 83 54.22 13.47 -5.76
C ALA A 83 53.59 12.27 -6.50
N ILE A 84 52.34 12.41 -6.91
CA ILE A 84 51.57 11.43 -7.69
C ILE A 84 51.20 12.02 -9.06
N ALA A 85 50.98 11.18 -10.07
CA ALA A 85 50.42 11.65 -11.34
C ALA A 85 48.90 11.82 -11.19
N ARG A 86 48.33 12.91 -11.73
CA ARG A 86 46.87 13.16 -11.70
C ARG A 86 46.08 12.04 -12.39
N THR A 87 46.62 11.46 -13.46
CA THR A 87 46.02 10.32 -14.16
C THR A 87 45.83 9.10 -13.25
N ASN A 88 46.70 8.92 -12.26
CA ASN A 88 46.57 7.82 -11.30
C ASN A 88 45.43 8.08 -10.31
N LEU A 89 45.20 9.35 -9.94
CA LEU A 89 44.04 9.72 -9.13
C LEU A 89 42.75 9.41 -9.89
N ASN A 90 42.67 9.79 -11.16
CA ASN A 90 41.53 9.44 -12.02
C ASN A 90 41.34 7.93 -12.11
N TYR A 91 42.43 7.16 -12.27
CA TYR A 91 42.38 5.70 -12.29
C TYR A 91 41.81 5.12 -11.00
N LEU A 92 42.31 5.55 -9.83
CA LEU A 92 41.79 5.06 -8.55
C LEU A 92 40.33 5.48 -8.32
N LEU A 93 39.92 6.69 -8.74
CA LEU A 93 38.53 7.16 -8.64
C LEU A 93 37.56 6.34 -9.50
N THR A 94 38.02 5.55 -10.48
CA THR A 94 37.13 4.65 -11.24
C THR A 94 36.63 3.47 -10.43
N GLN A 95 37.29 3.14 -9.32
CA GLN A 95 36.95 2.00 -8.47
C GLN A 95 36.70 2.48 -7.03
N PRO A 96 35.49 2.31 -6.47
CA PRO A 96 35.17 2.76 -5.11
C PRO A 96 36.12 2.21 -4.04
N HIS A 97 36.32 2.98 -2.97
CA HIS A 97 37.20 2.65 -1.84
C HIS A 97 38.69 2.46 -2.20
N SER A 98 39.12 2.88 -3.39
CA SER A 98 40.53 2.83 -3.81
C SER A 98 41.39 3.88 -3.10
N PHE A 99 42.64 3.54 -2.83
CA PHE A 99 43.52 4.36 -2.00
C PHE A 99 44.99 4.30 -2.41
N TYR A 100 45.73 5.28 -1.96
CA TYR A 100 47.18 5.32 -2.00
C TYR A 100 47.77 4.71 -0.75
N VAL A 101 48.90 4.04 -0.90
CA VAL A 101 49.75 3.61 0.21
C VAL A 101 51.13 4.23 0.05
N CYS A 102 51.58 4.95 1.06
CA CYS A 102 52.92 5.53 1.11
C CYS A 102 53.78 4.75 2.11
N TYR A 103 54.81 4.08 1.62
CA TYR A 103 55.81 3.42 2.45
C TYR A 103 56.92 4.41 2.81
N HIS A 104 57.05 4.72 4.11
CA HIS A 104 58.08 5.61 4.63
C HIS A 104 59.28 4.78 5.10
N VAL A 105 60.34 4.78 4.30
CA VAL A 105 61.53 3.94 4.50
C VAL A 105 62.19 4.17 5.87
N PRO A 106 62.37 5.43 6.37
CA PRO A 106 63.07 5.66 7.64
C PRO A 106 62.39 5.06 8.87
N THR A 107 61.06 4.92 8.87
CA THR A 107 60.29 4.38 10.00
C THR A 107 59.71 3.01 9.74
N ASP A 108 59.96 2.43 8.56
CA ASP A 108 59.39 1.16 8.11
C ASP A 108 57.86 1.08 8.29
N SER A 109 57.16 2.18 7.97
CA SER A 109 55.70 2.28 8.17
C SER A 109 54.95 2.57 6.88
N LEU A 110 53.69 2.12 6.84
CA LEU A 110 52.76 2.34 5.73
C LEU A 110 51.74 3.39 6.13
N ARG A 111 51.56 4.40 5.30
CA ARG A 111 50.51 5.41 5.42
C ARG A 111 49.45 5.21 4.35
N ILE A 112 48.19 5.51 4.64
CA ILE A 112 47.07 5.41 3.71
C ILE A 112 46.51 6.79 3.37
N CYS A 113 46.01 6.97 2.15
CA CYS A 113 45.17 8.10 1.79
C CYS A 113 44.18 7.69 0.69
N PHE A 114 42.87 7.81 0.94
CA PHE A 114 41.84 7.44 -0.02
C PHE A 114 41.79 8.40 -1.20
N ALA A 115 41.54 7.88 -2.40
CA ALA A 115 41.50 8.68 -3.62
C ALA A 115 40.47 9.83 -3.52
N GLU A 116 39.31 9.58 -2.91
CA GLU A 116 38.30 10.61 -2.68
C GLU A 116 38.74 11.68 -1.68
N ALA A 117 39.50 11.31 -0.64
CA ALA A 117 40.04 12.28 0.31
C ALA A 117 41.04 13.22 -0.37
N VAL A 118 41.87 12.68 -1.28
CA VAL A 118 42.76 13.49 -2.12
C VAL A 118 41.95 14.46 -2.97
N LEU A 119 40.89 13.99 -3.65
CA LEU A 119 40.02 14.85 -4.45
C LEU A 119 39.46 16.02 -3.62
N ARG A 120 38.88 15.74 -2.44
CA ARG A 120 38.30 16.77 -1.55
C ARG A 120 39.33 17.79 -1.06
N GLN A 121 40.56 17.37 -0.76
CA GLN A 121 41.65 18.29 -0.38
C GLN A 121 41.91 19.34 -1.47
N TYR A 122 41.88 18.92 -2.74
CA TYR A 122 42.12 19.83 -3.88
C TYR A 122 40.87 20.64 -4.28
N GLU A 123 39.66 20.15 -4.02
CA GLU A 123 38.42 20.93 -4.16
C GLU A 123 38.35 22.09 -3.16
N HIS A 124 38.66 21.84 -1.88
CA HIS A 124 38.67 22.88 -0.85
C HIS A 124 39.88 23.83 -0.95
N GLY A 125 40.96 23.42 -1.61
CA GLY A 125 42.22 24.18 -1.72
C GLY A 125 42.26 25.31 -2.77
N GLY A 126 41.17 25.52 -3.54
CA GLY A 126 40.99 26.72 -4.38
C GLY A 126 41.99 26.94 -5.53
N ARG A 127 42.64 25.89 -6.05
CA ARG A 127 43.56 25.98 -7.21
C ARG A 127 42.94 25.31 -8.44
N ASN A 128 43.28 25.78 -9.64
CA ASN A 128 42.92 25.15 -10.93
C ASN A 128 43.69 23.82 -11.12
N TRP A 129 43.49 22.87 -10.21
CA TRP A 129 44.22 21.60 -10.11
C TRP A 129 43.92 20.67 -11.29
N THR A 130 42.81 20.91 -11.98
CA THR A 130 42.41 20.27 -13.23
C THR A 130 43.43 20.45 -14.36
N GLU A 131 44.32 21.45 -14.28
CA GLU A 131 45.38 21.72 -15.26
C GLU A 131 46.74 21.10 -14.86
N GLN A 132 46.86 20.57 -13.64
CA GLN A 132 48.13 20.01 -13.13
C GLN A 132 48.37 18.58 -13.62
N GLN A 133 49.62 18.26 -13.99
CA GLN A 133 50.02 16.89 -14.33
C GLN A 133 50.35 16.04 -13.10
N THR A 134 50.85 16.67 -12.04
CA THR A 134 51.24 16.02 -10.78
C THR A 134 50.57 16.68 -9.60
N LEU A 135 50.16 15.89 -8.62
CA LEU A 135 49.58 16.34 -7.36
C LEU A 135 50.50 15.92 -6.20
N THR A 136 50.53 16.69 -5.13
CA THR A 136 51.19 16.29 -3.88
C THR A 136 50.16 15.58 -3.01
N LEU A 137 50.40 14.30 -2.76
CA LEU A 137 49.68 13.49 -1.80
C LEU A 137 50.25 13.76 -0.41
N SER A 138 49.40 14.07 0.58
CA SER A 138 49.78 14.16 1.99
C SER A 138 49.07 13.06 2.77
N CYS A 139 49.81 12.05 3.21
CA CYS A 139 49.27 10.94 4.01
C CYS A 139 49.64 11.11 5.49
N THR A 140 48.64 11.26 6.34
CA THR A 140 48.79 11.32 7.80
C THR A 140 48.56 9.95 8.45
N ASP A 141 47.59 9.21 7.94
CA ASP A 141 47.02 8.06 8.64
C ASP A 141 47.89 6.82 8.42
N GLU A 142 48.20 6.08 9.49
CA GLU A 142 48.91 4.81 9.39
C GLU A 142 47.95 3.71 8.91
N LEU A 143 48.39 2.90 7.93
CA LEU A 143 47.62 1.78 7.39
C LEU A 143 47.59 0.62 8.39
N THR A 144 46.63 0.60 9.32
CA THR A 144 46.51 -0.47 10.32
C THR A 144 45.76 -1.71 9.79
N VAL A 145 45.89 -2.83 10.50
CA VAL A 145 45.08 -4.04 10.24
C VAL A 145 43.58 -3.75 10.38
N GLU A 146 43.21 -2.93 11.37
CA GLU A 146 41.82 -2.54 11.61
C GLU A 146 41.27 -1.70 10.45
N GLN A 147 42.04 -0.73 9.95
CA GLN A 147 41.64 0.05 8.77
C GLN A 147 41.42 -0.82 7.53
N LEU A 148 42.29 -1.80 7.27
CA LEU A 148 42.07 -2.74 6.17
C LEU A 148 40.76 -3.54 6.35
N LYS A 149 40.46 -3.98 7.57
CA LYS A 149 39.19 -4.68 7.86
C LYS A 149 37.98 -3.76 7.63
N THR A 150 38.05 -2.48 8.03
CA THR A 150 37.01 -1.48 7.75
C THR A 150 36.81 -1.28 6.24
N VAL A 151 37.88 -1.08 5.48
CA VAL A 151 37.80 -0.92 4.02
C VAL A 151 37.20 -2.16 3.34
N ALA A 152 37.62 -3.35 3.77
CA ALA A 152 37.06 -4.61 3.26
C ALA A 152 35.55 -4.72 3.55
N SER A 153 35.12 -4.31 4.75
CA SER A 153 33.70 -4.32 5.13
C SER A 153 32.88 -3.34 4.29
N LEU A 154 33.38 -2.10 4.13
CA LEU A 154 32.74 -1.07 3.29
C LEU A 154 32.59 -1.54 1.84
N ALA A 155 33.66 -2.05 1.24
CA ALA A 155 33.63 -2.53 -0.13
C ALA A 155 32.66 -3.71 -0.31
N LYS A 156 32.61 -4.63 0.66
CA LYS A 156 31.63 -5.73 0.66
C LYS A 156 30.19 -5.24 0.75
N SER A 157 29.91 -4.29 1.65
CA SER A 157 28.58 -3.72 1.82
C SER A 157 28.11 -3.00 0.55
N SER A 158 28.96 -2.14 -0.02
CA SER A 158 28.68 -1.45 -1.30
C SER A 158 28.44 -2.44 -2.46
N ALA A 159 29.26 -3.50 -2.57
CA ALA A 159 29.09 -4.51 -3.61
C ALA A 159 27.81 -5.34 -3.44
N SER A 160 27.44 -5.67 -2.20
CA SER A 160 26.23 -6.44 -1.88
C SER A 160 24.98 -5.63 -2.22
N LEU A 161 24.94 -4.35 -1.85
CA LEU A 161 23.84 -3.44 -2.18
C LEU A 161 23.62 -3.35 -3.70
N LEU A 162 24.69 -3.16 -4.47
CA LEU A 162 24.62 -3.11 -5.93
C LEU A 162 24.16 -4.43 -6.56
N ARG A 163 24.63 -5.56 -6.02
CA ARG A 163 24.20 -6.90 -6.46
C ARG A 163 22.72 -7.11 -6.20
N ASP A 164 22.27 -6.88 -4.97
CA ASP A 164 20.88 -7.15 -4.56
C ASP A 164 19.91 -6.26 -5.33
N ARG A 165 20.30 -5.00 -5.59
CA ARG A 165 19.58 -4.11 -6.50
C ARG A 165 19.46 -4.67 -7.92
N ARG A 166 20.57 -5.16 -8.49
CA ARG A 166 20.56 -5.76 -9.84
C ARG A 166 19.69 -7.01 -9.89
N THR A 167 19.81 -7.88 -8.88
CA THR A 167 18.98 -9.09 -8.77
C THR A 167 17.51 -8.71 -8.74
N GLY A 168 17.12 -7.77 -7.88
CA GLY A 168 15.73 -7.30 -7.80
C GLY A 168 15.20 -6.77 -9.13
N GLN A 169 16.00 -5.98 -9.86
CA GLN A 169 15.61 -5.47 -11.18
C GLN A 169 15.46 -6.58 -12.24
N VAL A 170 16.32 -7.60 -12.20
CA VAL A 170 16.27 -8.72 -13.16
C VAL A 170 15.09 -9.65 -12.88
N THR A 171 14.70 -9.80 -11.61
CA THR A 171 13.63 -10.72 -11.21
C THR A 171 12.23 -10.10 -11.21
N ALA A 172 12.11 -8.78 -11.31
CA ALA A 172 10.82 -8.08 -11.24
C ALA A 172 10.02 -8.15 -12.55
N ALA A 173 8.69 -8.12 -12.44
CA ALA A 173 7.84 -8.05 -13.62
C ALA A 173 8.00 -6.68 -14.33
N PRO A 174 7.85 -6.59 -15.67
CA PRO A 174 8.00 -5.33 -16.41
C PRO A 174 7.11 -4.19 -15.88
N SER A 175 5.92 -4.51 -15.36
CA SER A 175 4.99 -3.56 -14.73
C SER A 175 5.50 -2.97 -13.41
N GLU A 176 6.41 -3.66 -12.72
CA GLU A 176 6.95 -3.26 -11.42
C GLU A 176 8.20 -2.39 -11.55
N ILE A 177 8.93 -2.51 -12.66
CA ILE A 177 10.18 -1.76 -12.94
C ILE A 177 10.02 -0.25 -12.73
N PRO A 178 8.97 0.45 -13.24
CA PRO A 178 8.80 1.88 -13.00
C PRO A 178 8.60 2.22 -11.53
N GLY A 179 7.87 1.38 -10.79
CA GLY A 179 7.69 1.53 -9.34
C GLY A 179 9.00 1.35 -8.57
N MET A 180 9.81 0.38 -8.95
CA MET A 180 11.12 0.14 -8.36
C MET A 180 12.11 1.29 -8.60
N LEU A 181 12.10 1.86 -9.81
CA LEU A 181 12.92 3.04 -10.13
C LEU A 181 12.49 4.27 -9.32
N ARG A 182 11.18 4.46 -9.11
CA ARG A 182 10.66 5.56 -8.28
C ARG A 182 10.99 5.39 -6.79
N ARG A 183 10.99 4.16 -6.27
CA ARG A 183 11.31 3.85 -4.85
C ARG A 183 12.80 3.68 -4.58
N GLN A 184 13.65 4.01 -5.54
CA GLN A 184 15.08 3.77 -5.41
C GLN A 184 15.68 4.64 -4.30
N ILE A 185 16.18 3.98 -3.26
CA ILE A 185 16.90 4.65 -2.16
C ILE A 185 18.26 5.12 -2.70
N ALA A 186 18.65 6.35 -2.36
CA ALA A 186 19.94 6.90 -2.72
C ALA A 186 21.06 6.12 -2.03
N ASP A 187 22.05 5.64 -2.78
CA ASP A 187 23.25 5.06 -2.20
C ASP A 187 24.17 6.17 -1.70
N VAL A 188 24.35 6.25 -0.38
CA VAL A 188 25.23 7.24 0.24
C VAL A 188 26.63 6.69 0.36
N HIS A 189 27.59 7.50 -0.08
CA HIS A 189 28.99 7.26 0.23
C HIS A 189 29.25 7.57 1.72
N VAL A 190 29.73 6.57 2.46
CA VAL A 190 30.18 6.73 3.85
C VAL A 190 31.71 6.83 3.84
N PRO A 191 32.29 7.97 4.26
CA PRO A 191 33.73 8.17 4.27
C PRO A 191 34.38 7.30 5.34
N GLU A 192 35.62 6.90 5.08
CA GLU A 192 36.41 6.07 5.99
C GLU A 192 36.88 6.82 7.24
N ASN A 193 36.82 8.16 7.20
CA ASN A 193 37.07 9.02 8.36
C ASN A 193 35.86 9.01 9.32
N ARG A 194 36.10 8.63 10.58
CA ARG A 194 35.07 8.51 11.62
C ARG A 194 34.30 9.81 11.88
N GLU A 195 34.99 10.95 11.98
CA GLU A 195 34.33 12.24 12.27
C GLU A 195 33.43 12.68 11.10
N ALA A 196 33.91 12.50 9.87
CA ALA A 196 33.12 12.80 8.67
C ALA A 196 31.91 11.86 8.54
N ALA A 197 32.08 10.57 8.83
CA ALA A 197 30.98 9.59 8.81
C ALA A 197 29.91 9.93 9.87
N ALA A 198 30.34 10.29 11.08
CA ALA A 198 29.43 10.72 12.16
C ALA A 198 28.61 11.96 11.75
N LYS A 199 29.25 12.98 11.15
CA LYS A 199 28.55 14.19 10.68
C LYS A 199 27.55 13.90 9.56
N ILE A 200 27.88 13.02 8.63
CA ILE A 200 26.96 12.61 7.56
C ILE A 200 25.76 11.88 8.17
N LEU A 201 26.00 10.93 9.08
CA LEU A 201 24.93 10.19 9.74
C LEU A 201 23.99 11.12 10.53
N GLU A 202 24.54 12.07 11.28
CA GLU A 202 23.75 13.09 11.99
C GLU A 202 22.94 13.96 11.01
N SER A 203 23.55 14.40 9.91
CA SER A 203 22.86 15.21 8.89
C SER A 203 21.69 14.45 8.28
N LEU A 204 21.92 13.21 7.83
CA LEU A 204 20.88 12.35 7.26
C LEU A 204 19.72 12.15 8.23
N TYR A 205 20.01 12.00 9.52
CA TYR A 205 18.98 11.79 10.53
C TYR A 205 18.14 13.05 10.75
N LYS A 206 18.78 14.22 10.83
CA LYS A 206 18.07 15.52 10.85
C LYS A 206 17.26 15.74 9.57
N ASP A 207 17.75 15.22 8.45
CA ASP A 207 17.07 15.22 7.17
C ASP A 207 15.98 14.14 7.04
N GLY A 208 15.69 13.39 8.11
CA GLY A 208 14.63 12.37 8.13
C GLY A 208 14.86 11.27 7.10
N ALA A 209 16.10 11.07 6.66
CA ALA A 209 16.47 10.12 5.63
C ALA A 209 16.65 8.70 6.21
N ASP A 210 15.69 8.25 7.02
CA ASP A 210 15.79 6.99 7.77
C ASP A 210 15.99 5.78 6.84
N ASP A 211 15.31 5.75 5.69
CA ASP A 211 15.46 4.71 4.66
C ASP A 211 16.89 4.67 4.08
N VAL A 212 17.50 5.85 3.89
CA VAL A 212 18.89 5.99 3.40
C VAL A 212 19.89 5.53 4.47
N ILE A 213 19.66 5.92 5.72
CA ILE A 213 20.48 5.48 6.86
C ILE A 213 20.42 3.96 7.00
N SER A 214 19.22 3.36 6.91
CA SER A 214 19.05 1.92 7.01
C SER A 214 19.76 1.17 5.87
N ALA A 215 19.69 1.69 4.64
CA ALA A 215 20.42 1.13 3.50
C ALA A 215 21.96 1.20 3.67
N ALA A 216 22.46 2.27 4.29
CA ALA A 216 23.88 2.47 4.57
C ALA A 216 24.32 2.00 5.97
N PHE A 217 23.44 1.35 6.74
CA PHE A 217 23.67 1.06 8.16
C PHE A 217 24.95 0.26 8.41
N ASP A 218 25.17 -0.80 7.62
CA ASP A 218 26.36 -1.64 7.76
C ASP A 218 27.65 -0.89 7.36
N LYS A 219 27.54 0.10 6.46
CA LYS A 219 28.66 0.98 6.10
C LYS A 219 29.03 1.89 7.27
N PHE A 220 28.03 2.46 7.96
CA PHE A 220 28.27 3.27 9.17
C PHE A 220 28.86 2.43 10.31
N ILE A 221 28.34 1.23 10.55
CA ILE A 221 28.89 0.29 11.54
C ILE A 221 30.34 -0.08 11.20
N ALA A 222 30.70 -0.27 9.93
CA ALA A 222 32.06 -0.60 9.53
C ALA A 222 33.09 0.47 9.91
N VAL A 223 32.69 1.75 9.92
CA VAL A 223 33.57 2.89 10.21
C VAL A 223 33.52 3.29 11.69
N LEU A 224 32.31 3.42 12.24
CA LEU A 224 32.07 3.92 13.58
C LEU A 224 32.16 2.80 14.63
N GLY A 225 31.84 1.56 14.26
CA GLY A 225 31.65 0.47 15.21
C GLY A 225 30.27 0.51 15.87
N THR A 226 29.89 -0.58 16.53
CA THR A 226 28.54 -0.76 17.09
C THR A 226 28.23 0.13 18.29
N ASP A 227 29.24 0.43 19.10
CA ASP A 227 29.04 1.08 20.41
C ASP A 227 29.26 2.61 20.37
N ASP A 228 29.64 3.16 19.22
CA ASP A 228 29.94 4.59 19.07
C ASP A 228 28.69 5.47 19.32
N ASN A 229 28.89 6.65 19.92
CA ASN A 229 27.80 7.59 20.20
C ASN A 229 27.13 8.13 18.93
N ALA A 230 27.87 8.26 17.83
CA ALA A 230 27.29 8.66 16.55
C ALA A 230 26.29 7.63 16.01
N MET A 231 26.46 6.34 16.35
CA MET A 231 25.52 5.29 15.94
C MET A 231 24.14 5.40 16.60
N ASN A 232 23.96 6.27 17.61
CA ASN A 232 22.63 6.57 18.15
C ASN A 232 21.64 6.96 17.04
N TYR A 233 22.07 7.78 16.07
CA TYR A 233 21.24 8.20 14.95
C TYR A 233 20.87 7.04 14.02
N GLY A 234 21.82 6.12 13.77
CA GLY A 234 21.58 4.92 12.97
C GLY A 234 20.53 4.01 13.62
N TYR A 235 20.67 3.76 14.91
CA TYR A 235 19.72 2.94 15.66
C TYR A 235 18.35 3.62 15.81
N MET A 236 18.30 4.94 16.02
CA MET A 236 17.04 5.68 16.05
C MET A 236 16.32 5.67 14.71
N ALA A 237 17.03 5.71 13.58
CA ALA A 237 16.43 5.55 12.25
C ALA A 237 15.77 4.17 12.08
N GLU A 238 16.45 3.11 12.52
CA GLU A 238 15.88 1.74 12.51
C GLU A 238 14.63 1.63 13.38
N ILE A 239 14.63 2.27 14.55
CA ILE A 239 13.45 2.35 15.43
C ILE A 239 12.31 3.11 14.74
N ASN A 240 12.58 4.27 14.12
CA ASN A 240 11.59 5.06 13.40
C ASN A 240 10.94 4.26 12.26
N LEU A 241 11.74 3.54 11.46
CA LEU A 241 11.23 2.65 10.42
C LEU A 241 10.39 1.52 10.99
N GLY A 242 10.81 0.95 12.13
CA GLY A 242 10.06 -0.09 12.83
C GLY A 242 8.70 0.42 13.34
N MET A 243 8.68 1.60 13.98
CA MET A 243 7.44 2.25 14.43
C MET A 243 6.49 2.57 13.27
N ALA A 244 7.03 2.87 12.09
CA ALA A 244 6.27 3.08 10.86
C ALA A 244 5.85 1.77 10.15
N GLY A 245 6.23 0.59 10.67
CA GLY A 245 5.96 -0.70 10.03
C GLY A 245 6.74 -0.93 8.73
N ARG A 246 7.82 -0.17 8.50
CA ARG A 246 8.64 -0.19 7.28
C ARG A 246 10.02 -0.83 7.47
N SER A 247 10.41 -1.18 8.69
CA SER A 247 11.70 -1.83 8.94
C SER A 247 11.75 -3.22 8.28
N SER A 248 12.87 -3.50 7.63
CA SER A 248 13.18 -4.80 7.06
C SER A 248 14.06 -5.67 7.97
N ASN A 249 14.47 -5.17 9.15
CA ASN A 249 15.44 -5.86 10.00
C ASN A 249 15.16 -5.63 11.50
N SER A 250 14.33 -6.49 12.09
CA SER A 250 14.07 -6.50 13.53
C SER A 250 15.32 -6.70 14.39
N GLY A 251 16.33 -7.41 13.87
CA GLY A 251 17.61 -7.62 14.56
C GLY A 251 18.38 -6.33 14.82
N ARG A 252 18.28 -5.34 13.92
CA ARG A 252 18.89 -4.01 14.15
C ARG A 252 18.17 -3.22 15.25
N ILE A 253 16.85 -3.38 15.37
CA ILE A 253 16.07 -2.76 16.45
C ILE A 253 16.40 -3.44 17.79
N GLU A 254 16.61 -4.76 17.82
CA GLU A 254 17.10 -5.45 19.01
C GLU A 254 18.51 -5.01 19.42
N ALA A 255 19.41 -4.83 18.45
CA ALA A 255 20.73 -4.25 18.70
C ALA A 255 20.64 -2.81 19.24
N ALA A 256 19.70 -2.01 18.74
CA ALA A 256 19.43 -0.66 19.27
C ALA A 256 19.07 -0.69 20.77
N ILE A 257 18.24 -1.64 21.18
CA ILE A 257 17.86 -1.80 22.61
C ILE A 257 19.11 -2.05 23.45
N GLY A 258 19.97 -3.00 23.05
CA GLY A 258 21.23 -3.28 23.76
C GLY A 258 22.16 -2.07 23.81
N HIS A 259 22.27 -1.33 22.71
CA HIS A 259 23.07 -0.10 22.60
C HIS A 259 22.59 1.01 23.53
N PHE A 260 21.28 1.26 23.64
CA PHE A 260 20.76 2.29 24.54
C PHE A 260 20.75 1.84 26.00
N GLN A 261 20.58 0.55 26.28
CA GLN A 261 20.69 -0.01 27.63
C GLN A 261 22.10 0.13 28.20
N SER A 262 23.14 -0.08 27.39
CA SER A 262 24.53 0.08 27.85
C SER A 262 24.83 1.52 28.27
N LYS A 263 24.10 2.50 27.72
CA LYS A 263 24.27 3.94 27.97
C LYS A 263 23.55 4.45 29.21
N LEU A 264 22.62 3.67 29.78
CA LEU A 264 21.90 4.05 31.01
C LEU A 264 22.86 4.30 32.20
N ASN A 265 24.01 3.63 32.22
CA ASN A 265 24.98 3.71 33.32
C ASN A 265 26.13 4.72 33.07
N VAL A 266 26.18 5.37 31.90
CA VAL A 266 27.33 6.20 31.48
C VAL A 266 27.17 7.67 31.88
N GLY A 267 25.97 8.11 32.26
CA GLY A 267 25.69 9.46 32.79
C GLY A 267 25.76 10.60 31.75
N SER A 268 26.05 10.30 30.48
CA SER A 268 26.16 11.28 29.38
C SER A 268 24.83 11.59 28.70
N TYR A 269 23.75 10.91 29.08
CA TYR A 269 22.42 11.07 28.52
C TYR A 269 21.40 11.17 29.66
N GLN A 270 20.35 11.98 29.47
CA GLN A 270 19.22 12.00 30.39
C GLN A 270 18.55 10.63 30.43
N HIS A 271 18.23 10.17 31.64
CA HIS A 271 17.72 8.83 31.87
C HIS A 271 16.37 8.62 31.16
N GLY A 272 15.47 9.61 31.23
CA GLY A 272 14.17 9.57 30.56
C GLY A 272 14.27 9.47 29.03
N SER A 273 15.26 10.12 28.41
CA SER A 273 15.48 10.07 26.96
C SER A 273 15.83 8.68 26.45
N LEU A 274 16.68 7.97 27.21
CA LEU A 274 17.05 6.60 26.88
C LEU A 274 15.86 5.65 27.04
N HIS A 275 15.09 5.76 28.13
CA HIS A 275 13.90 4.94 28.33
C HIS A 275 12.81 5.22 27.30
N TYR A 276 12.61 6.47 26.89
CA TYR A 276 11.69 6.80 25.80
C TYR A 276 12.10 6.13 24.48
N THR A 277 13.39 6.20 24.15
CA THR A 277 13.94 5.58 22.93
C THR A 277 13.84 4.04 22.98
N ILE A 278 14.13 3.43 24.13
CA ILE A 278 13.99 1.98 24.35
C ILE A 278 12.51 1.57 24.24
N GLY A 279 11.59 2.36 24.80
CA GLY A 279 10.15 2.12 24.69
C GLY A 279 9.67 2.14 23.23
N ASN A 280 10.14 3.11 22.43
CA ASN A 280 9.88 3.15 20.99
C ASN A 280 10.41 1.89 20.28
N ALA A 281 11.63 1.45 20.62
CA ALA A 281 12.21 0.24 20.05
C ALA A 281 11.41 -1.03 20.40
N GLN A 282 10.93 -1.14 21.65
CA GLN A 282 10.12 -2.27 22.10
C GLN A 282 8.74 -2.28 21.44
N SER A 283 8.10 -1.12 21.30
CA SER A 283 6.82 -1.00 20.59
C SER A 283 6.96 -1.29 19.09
N ALA A 284 8.09 -0.92 18.47
CA ALA A 284 8.42 -1.30 17.09
C ALA A 284 8.54 -2.82 16.90
N LEU A 285 8.92 -3.55 17.96
CA LEU A 285 8.99 -5.02 17.98
C LEU A 285 7.67 -5.69 18.45
N GLY A 286 6.62 -4.90 18.73
CA GLY A 286 5.36 -5.41 19.28
C GLY A 286 5.43 -5.89 20.74
N LYS A 287 6.52 -5.57 21.46
CA LYS A 287 6.74 -5.91 22.88
C LYS A 287 6.11 -4.83 23.77
N GLU A 288 4.78 -4.75 23.76
CA GLU A 288 4.04 -3.61 24.33
C GLU A 288 4.09 -3.53 25.86
N SER A 289 4.19 -4.67 26.56
CA SER A 289 4.34 -4.67 28.03
C SER A 289 5.64 -3.98 28.47
N GLU A 290 6.73 -4.27 27.77
CA GLU A 290 8.03 -3.67 28.01
C GLU A 290 8.03 -2.19 27.60
N ALA A 291 7.45 -1.89 26.42
CA ALA A 291 7.37 -0.52 25.92
C ALA A 291 6.63 0.40 26.90
N LYS A 292 5.48 -0.06 27.40
CA LYS A 292 4.71 0.62 28.44
C LYS A 292 5.57 0.96 29.66
N LYS A 293 6.28 -0.04 30.20
CA LYS A 293 7.15 0.16 31.37
C LYS A 293 8.23 1.20 31.10
N ALA A 294 8.87 1.14 29.93
CA ALA A 294 9.89 2.11 29.54
C ALA A 294 9.32 3.53 29.41
N TYR A 295 8.13 3.70 28.85
CA TYR A 295 7.46 5.01 28.79
C TYR A 295 7.08 5.56 30.16
N GLU A 296 6.59 4.72 31.08
CA GLU A 296 6.30 5.10 32.46
C GLU A 296 7.58 5.56 33.18
N THR A 297 8.69 4.82 33.04
CA THR A 297 9.99 5.24 33.58
C THR A 297 10.51 6.53 32.93
N ALA A 298 10.24 6.77 31.65
CA ALA A 298 10.58 8.02 30.99
C ALA A 298 9.78 9.22 31.55
N LEU A 299 8.53 9.01 31.94
CA LEU A 299 7.66 10.03 32.54
C LEU A 299 8.05 10.39 33.99
N GLU A 300 8.75 9.51 34.69
CA GLU A 300 9.26 9.76 36.05
C GLU A 300 10.44 10.75 36.07
N ASP A 301 11.16 10.92 34.95
CA ASP A 301 12.26 11.87 34.81
C ASP A 301 11.71 13.29 34.60
N GLN A 302 11.65 14.06 35.70
CA GLN A 302 11.12 15.43 35.71
C GLN A 302 11.92 16.40 34.84
N GLU A 303 13.23 16.20 34.69
CA GLU A 303 14.07 17.08 33.88
C GLU A 303 13.80 16.83 32.39
N PHE A 304 13.68 15.56 32.00
CA PHE A 304 13.35 15.16 30.64
C PHE A 304 11.93 15.59 30.25
N THR A 305 10.97 15.49 31.17
CA THR A 305 9.55 15.81 30.92
C THR A 305 9.20 17.28 31.17
N ALA A 306 10.18 18.12 31.52
CA ALA A 306 9.97 19.56 31.70
C ALA A 306 9.47 20.26 30.44
N ALA A 307 9.77 19.71 29.25
CA ALA A 307 9.23 20.18 27.97
C ALA A 307 7.85 19.52 27.70
N PRO A 308 6.75 20.29 27.66
CA PRO A 308 5.41 19.76 27.47
C PRO A 308 5.24 18.97 26.16
N GLU A 309 5.89 19.40 25.07
CA GLU A 309 5.76 18.71 23.78
C GLU A 309 6.33 17.28 23.82
N LEU A 310 7.39 17.08 24.60
CA LEU A 310 8.02 15.77 24.76
C LEU A 310 7.15 14.86 25.63
N ALA A 311 6.68 15.36 26.77
CA ALA A 311 5.75 14.63 27.63
C ALA A 311 4.45 14.24 26.87
N ALA A 312 3.96 15.13 25.99
CA ALA A 312 2.83 14.83 25.11
C ALA A 312 3.11 13.63 24.19
N LYS A 313 4.28 13.59 23.54
CA LYS A 313 4.69 12.47 22.67
C LYS A 313 4.83 11.15 23.43
N ILE A 314 5.32 11.18 24.68
CA ILE A 314 5.42 9.98 25.51
C ILE A 314 4.02 9.48 25.87
N HIS A 315 3.11 10.34 26.32
CA HIS A 315 1.73 9.95 26.61
C HIS A 315 1.01 9.40 25.37
N LYS A 316 1.24 9.97 24.18
CA LYS A 316 0.70 9.43 22.93
C LYS A 316 1.23 8.02 22.65
N ASN A 317 2.55 7.80 22.74
CA ASN A 317 3.14 6.48 22.47
C ASN A 317 2.72 5.43 23.52
N LEU A 318 2.60 5.84 24.79
CA LEU A 318 2.05 5.01 25.86
C LEU A 318 0.59 4.62 25.59
N GLY A 319 -0.24 5.57 25.15
CA GLY A 319 -1.61 5.30 24.70
C GLY A 319 -1.66 4.26 23.58
N THR A 320 -0.80 4.40 22.55
CA THR A 320 -0.71 3.43 21.45
C THR A 320 -0.30 2.03 21.93
N SER A 321 0.63 1.94 22.87
CA SER A 321 1.06 0.66 23.44
C SER A 321 -0.06 -0.03 24.24
N ILE A 322 -0.81 0.76 25.01
CA ILE A 322 -1.99 0.30 25.77
C ILE A 322 -3.11 -0.15 24.83
N GLU A 323 -3.36 0.60 23.75
CA GLU A 323 -4.35 0.24 22.73
C GLU A 323 -4.01 -1.10 22.07
N ARG A 324 -2.74 -1.30 21.67
CA ARG A 324 -2.26 -2.58 21.11
C ARG A 324 -2.34 -3.75 22.10
N SER A 325 -2.34 -3.44 23.40
CA SER A 325 -2.55 -4.42 24.47
C SER A 325 -4.03 -4.72 24.73
N GLY A 326 -4.96 -4.01 24.06
CA GLY A 326 -6.40 -4.25 24.09
C GLY A 326 -7.21 -3.33 25.01
N ASP A 327 -6.58 -2.44 25.78
CA ASP A 327 -7.28 -1.53 26.70
C ASP A 327 -7.56 -0.18 26.01
N GLN A 328 -8.62 -0.16 25.21
CA GLN A 328 -8.99 1.00 24.39
C GLN A 328 -9.36 2.23 25.23
N GLU A 329 -10.06 2.06 26.35
CA GLU A 329 -10.52 3.17 27.20
C GLU A 329 -9.35 3.87 27.89
N LEU A 330 -8.41 3.10 28.44
CA LEU A 330 -7.22 3.66 29.06
C LEU A 330 -6.33 4.36 28.02
N ALA A 331 -6.21 3.80 26.81
CA ALA A 331 -5.47 4.42 25.71
C ALA A 331 -6.02 5.83 25.36
N VAL A 332 -7.35 5.95 25.24
CA VAL A 332 -8.02 7.24 24.99
C VAL A 332 -7.70 8.26 26.08
N SER A 333 -7.67 7.85 27.35
CA SER A 333 -7.30 8.75 28.45
C SER A 333 -5.87 9.30 28.27
N TYR A 334 -4.94 8.50 27.77
CA TYR A 334 -3.56 8.91 27.52
C TYR A 334 -3.43 9.79 26.26
N TYR A 335 -4.23 9.56 25.23
CA TYR A 335 -4.31 10.48 24.10
C TYR A 335 -4.83 11.87 24.53
N TYR A 336 -5.84 11.94 25.40
CA TYR A 336 -6.29 13.21 25.95
C TYR A 336 -5.26 13.87 26.88
N LYS A 337 -4.48 13.10 27.67
CA LYS A 337 -3.34 13.65 28.42
C LYS A 337 -2.30 14.26 27.47
N ALA A 338 -2.01 13.61 26.34
CA ALA A 338 -1.13 14.14 25.32
C ALA A 338 -1.66 15.47 24.76
N LEU A 339 -2.95 15.53 24.39
CA LEU A 339 -3.59 16.75 23.87
C LEU A 339 -3.75 17.86 24.92
N HIS A 340 -3.76 17.54 26.21
CA HIS A 340 -3.74 18.56 27.25
C HIS A 340 -2.39 19.30 27.31
N LEU A 341 -1.30 18.59 27.00
CA LEU A 341 0.06 19.14 26.99
C LEU A 341 0.39 19.80 25.64
N ASP A 342 -0.01 19.18 24.54
CA ASP A 342 0.11 19.71 23.18
C ASP A 342 -1.22 19.54 22.43
N PRO A 343 -2.08 20.57 22.43
CA PRO A 343 -3.40 20.53 21.77
C PRO A 343 -3.37 20.33 20.26
N ASN A 344 -2.21 20.48 19.61
CA ASN A 344 -2.08 20.36 18.16
C ASN A 344 -1.30 19.09 17.75
N LEU A 345 -1.05 18.16 18.68
CA LEU A 345 -0.28 16.95 18.40
C LEU A 345 -1.00 16.06 17.35
N PRO A 346 -0.53 15.99 16.09
CA PRO A 346 -1.27 15.36 15.01
C PRO A 346 -1.49 13.87 15.22
N GLU A 347 -0.52 13.17 15.80
CA GLU A 347 -0.59 11.73 16.04
C GLU A 347 -1.64 11.36 17.09
N ALA A 348 -1.85 12.20 18.12
CA ALA A 348 -2.88 11.98 19.12
C ALA A 348 -4.28 12.25 18.55
N HIS A 349 -4.43 13.30 17.73
CA HIS A 349 -5.66 13.54 16.97
C HIS A 349 -5.98 12.39 16.01
N ASN A 350 -5.01 11.89 15.26
CA ASN A 350 -5.20 10.73 14.38
C ASN A 350 -5.62 9.46 15.16
N ALA A 351 -4.98 9.18 16.31
CA ALA A 351 -5.33 8.04 17.15
C ALA A 351 -6.76 8.12 17.69
N LEU A 352 -7.17 9.29 18.19
CA LEU A 352 -8.55 9.53 18.64
C LEU A 352 -9.55 9.46 17.48
N GLY A 353 -9.22 10.02 16.32
CA GLY A 353 -10.06 9.91 15.12
C GLY A 353 -10.33 8.45 14.74
N ASN A 354 -9.30 7.61 14.71
CA ASN A 354 -9.44 6.18 14.45
C ASN A 354 -10.24 5.45 15.53
N HIS A 355 -10.09 5.82 16.80
CA HIS A 355 -10.93 5.30 17.88
C HIS A 355 -12.41 5.62 17.64
N TYR A 356 -12.71 6.88 17.31
CA TYR A 356 -14.08 7.34 17.06
C TYR A 356 -14.71 6.69 15.83
N ILE A 357 -13.95 6.41 14.76
CA ILE A 357 -14.39 5.57 13.64
C ILE A 357 -14.85 4.19 14.13
N ARG A 358 -14.06 3.52 14.99
CA ARG A 358 -14.37 2.16 15.45
C ARG A 358 -15.64 2.08 16.30
N ILE A 359 -15.93 3.09 17.10
CA ILE A 359 -17.13 3.13 17.94
C ILE A 359 -18.35 3.71 17.20
N GLY A 360 -18.18 4.18 15.96
CA GLY A 360 -19.24 4.72 15.11
C GLY A 360 -19.61 6.19 15.38
N ASP A 361 -18.80 6.93 16.15
CA ASP A 361 -18.98 8.37 16.33
C ASP A 361 -18.20 9.13 15.23
N TYR A 362 -18.80 9.15 14.04
CA TYR A 362 -18.15 9.70 12.86
C TYR A 362 -17.94 11.22 12.93
N GLN A 363 -18.75 11.94 13.71
CA GLN A 363 -18.59 13.39 13.87
C GLN A 363 -17.37 13.70 14.72
N ALA A 364 -17.23 13.05 15.87
CA ALA A 364 -16.03 13.21 16.69
C ALA A 364 -14.76 12.76 15.92
N ALA A 365 -14.87 11.69 15.13
CA ALA A 365 -13.76 11.27 14.27
C ALA A 365 -13.32 12.37 13.29
N LEU A 366 -14.28 13.00 12.59
CA LEU A 366 -14.00 14.06 11.63
C LEU A 366 -13.39 15.30 12.30
N ASP A 367 -13.93 15.72 13.45
CA ASP A 367 -13.40 16.85 14.24
C ASP A 367 -11.94 16.63 14.65
N HIS A 368 -11.58 15.40 15.01
CA HIS A 368 -10.19 15.04 15.30
C HIS A 368 -9.33 15.02 14.03
N PHE A 369 -9.81 14.45 12.92
CA PHE A 369 -9.08 14.42 11.66
C PHE A 369 -8.86 15.82 11.05
N ASP A 370 -9.77 16.77 11.25
CA ASP A 370 -9.62 18.18 10.82
C ASP A 370 -8.45 18.89 11.51
N ARG A 371 -8.04 18.41 12.70
CA ARG A 371 -6.91 18.96 13.46
C ARG A 371 -5.57 18.30 13.12
N VAL A 372 -5.59 17.26 12.27
CA VAL A 372 -4.36 16.57 11.89
C VAL A 372 -3.66 17.34 10.77
N VAL A 373 -2.62 18.10 11.15
CA VAL A 373 -1.73 18.77 10.21
C VAL A 373 -0.35 18.13 10.30
N PHE A 374 -0.02 17.27 9.36
CA PHE A 374 1.31 16.70 9.24
C PHE A 374 2.25 17.63 8.47
N THR A 375 3.54 17.60 8.80
CA THR A 375 4.58 18.28 8.00
C THR A 375 4.72 17.63 6.62
N GLU A 376 5.22 18.36 5.62
CA GLU A 376 5.37 17.86 4.23
C GLU A 376 6.12 16.52 4.13
N ARG A 377 7.01 16.21 5.08
CA ARG A 377 7.75 14.94 5.16
C ARG A 377 6.90 13.70 5.47
N GLN A 378 5.64 13.89 5.89
CA GLN A 378 4.70 12.83 6.28
C GLN A 378 3.47 12.76 5.36
N LEU A 379 3.62 13.13 4.08
CA LEU A 379 2.56 13.04 3.05
C LEU A 379 1.80 11.70 3.05
N GLY A 380 2.48 10.58 3.31
CA GLY A 380 1.86 9.27 3.46
C GLY A 380 0.83 9.19 4.61
N ALA A 381 1.11 9.84 5.75
CA ALA A 381 0.18 9.90 6.88
C ALA A 381 -1.00 10.86 6.60
N THR A 382 -0.80 11.91 5.80
CA THR A 382 -1.88 12.79 5.35
C THR A 382 -2.87 12.04 4.46
N SER A 383 -2.37 11.19 3.56
CA SER A 383 -3.21 10.38 2.67
C SER A 383 -4.04 9.34 3.43
N THR A 384 -3.49 8.73 4.50
CA THR A 384 -4.26 7.77 5.31
C THR A 384 -5.37 8.44 6.12
N VAL A 385 -5.13 9.64 6.67
CA VAL A 385 -6.16 10.43 7.35
C VAL A 385 -7.26 10.85 6.38
N ALA A 386 -6.92 11.28 5.17
CA ALA A 386 -7.91 11.57 4.13
C ALA A 386 -8.77 10.35 3.78
N GLY A 387 -8.21 9.14 3.80
CA GLY A 387 -8.98 7.90 3.74
C GLY A 387 -10.02 7.81 4.87
N TRP A 388 -9.59 7.90 6.13
CA TRP A 388 -10.54 7.82 7.25
C TRP A 388 -11.61 8.93 7.24
N ARG A 389 -11.26 10.14 6.77
CA ARG A 389 -12.22 11.24 6.57
C ARG A 389 -13.31 10.88 5.55
N VAL A 390 -12.95 10.28 4.41
CA VAL A 390 -13.91 9.80 3.41
C VAL A 390 -14.92 8.84 4.05
N ASN A 391 -14.43 7.91 4.88
CA ASN A 391 -15.30 6.96 5.59
C ASN A 391 -16.24 7.66 6.58
N ALA A 392 -15.74 8.60 7.40
CA ALA A 392 -16.56 9.38 8.32
C ALA A 392 -17.64 10.18 7.58
N LEU A 393 -17.28 10.88 6.49
CA LEU A 393 -18.18 11.70 5.71
C LEU A 393 -19.33 10.89 5.08
N PHE A 394 -19.02 9.71 4.52
CA PHE A 394 -20.07 8.83 4.00
C PHE A 394 -21.05 8.37 5.08
N ASN A 395 -20.55 7.98 6.26
CA ASN A 395 -21.40 7.55 7.36
C ASN A 395 -22.21 8.70 7.99
N LEU A 396 -21.73 9.95 7.89
CA LEU A 396 -22.49 11.16 8.23
C LEU A 396 -23.45 11.60 7.13
N THR A 397 -23.62 10.81 6.07
CA THR A 397 -24.43 11.12 4.88
C THR A 397 -23.95 12.32 4.05
N ASP A 398 -22.76 12.87 4.33
CA ASP A 398 -22.10 13.88 3.50
C ASP A 398 -21.32 13.24 2.35
N GLY A 399 -22.05 12.66 1.40
CA GLY A 399 -21.44 12.10 0.20
C GLY A 399 -20.73 13.14 -0.67
N ARG A 400 -21.19 14.40 -0.68
CA ARG A 400 -20.55 15.46 -1.47
C ARG A 400 -19.16 15.79 -0.94
N GLY A 401 -19.00 15.86 0.38
CA GLY A 401 -17.71 15.95 1.05
C GLY A 401 -16.83 14.73 0.74
N ALA A 402 -17.37 13.52 0.92
CA ALA A 402 -16.64 12.28 0.71
C ALA A 402 -16.05 12.16 -0.71
N PHE A 403 -16.84 12.45 -1.75
CA PHE A 403 -16.35 12.39 -3.13
C PHE A 403 -15.33 13.50 -3.46
N ARG A 404 -15.37 14.65 -2.77
CA ARG A 404 -14.35 15.70 -2.89
C ARG A 404 -13.01 15.22 -2.32
N GLU A 405 -13.04 14.58 -1.16
CA GLU A 405 -11.86 13.99 -0.52
C GLU A 405 -11.29 12.83 -1.37
N ILE A 406 -12.15 11.97 -1.94
CA ILE A 406 -11.73 10.95 -2.92
C ILE A 406 -11.02 11.60 -4.10
N ALA A 407 -11.58 12.68 -4.68
CA ALA A 407 -10.95 13.34 -5.81
C ALA A 407 -9.56 13.91 -5.46
N SER A 408 -9.38 14.41 -4.23
CA SER A 408 -8.09 14.85 -3.70
C SER A 408 -7.09 13.69 -3.56
N LEU A 409 -7.52 12.59 -2.93
CA LEU A 409 -6.71 11.36 -2.78
C LEU A 409 -6.23 10.80 -4.11
N LEU A 410 -7.12 10.75 -5.10
CA LEU A 410 -6.80 10.26 -6.44
C LEU A 410 -5.73 11.10 -7.15
N GLY A 411 -5.47 12.33 -6.72
CA GLY A 411 -4.37 13.15 -7.22
C GLY A 411 -2.98 12.56 -6.92
N ASN A 412 -2.86 11.76 -5.85
CA ASN A 412 -1.60 11.13 -5.42
C ASN A 412 -1.63 9.60 -5.57
N ALA A 413 -2.57 9.05 -6.35
CA ALA A 413 -2.76 7.60 -6.47
C ALA A 413 -1.57 6.87 -7.10
N ASP A 414 -0.79 7.55 -7.96
CA ASP A 414 0.39 6.97 -8.59
C ASP A 414 1.52 6.68 -7.59
N ASP A 415 1.59 7.47 -6.52
CA ASP A 415 2.61 7.32 -5.46
C ASP A 415 2.19 6.28 -4.40
N HIS A 416 0.88 6.03 -4.29
CA HIS A 416 0.28 5.21 -3.24
C HIS A 416 -0.69 4.16 -3.82
N PRO A 417 -0.21 2.94 -4.11
CA PRO A 417 -1.00 1.88 -4.77
C PRO A 417 -2.27 1.45 -4.02
N TRP A 418 -2.35 1.72 -2.72
CA TRP A 418 -3.52 1.37 -1.90
C TRP A 418 -4.73 2.28 -2.16
N ILE A 419 -4.53 3.49 -2.69
CA ILE A 419 -5.58 4.52 -2.81
C ILE A 419 -6.72 4.04 -3.71
N TRP A 420 -6.40 3.53 -4.91
CA TRP A 420 -7.42 3.08 -5.86
C TRP A 420 -8.32 1.96 -5.30
N PRO A 421 -7.79 0.81 -4.84
CA PRO A 421 -8.60 -0.25 -4.24
C PRO A 421 -9.43 0.22 -3.05
N TRP A 422 -8.84 1.06 -2.18
CA TRP A 422 -9.51 1.53 -0.98
C TRP A 422 -10.68 2.48 -1.31
N CYS A 423 -10.49 3.44 -2.21
CA CYS A 423 -11.57 4.33 -2.66
C CYS A 423 -12.68 3.54 -3.37
N ALA A 424 -12.32 2.54 -4.19
CA ALA A 424 -13.30 1.68 -4.85
C ALA A 424 -14.20 0.95 -3.85
N GLN A 425 -13.62 0.44 -2.77
CA GLN A 425 -14.39 -0.19 -1.70
C GLN A 425 -15.39 0.79 -1.06
N GLN A 426 -14.97 2.02 -0.76
CA GLN A 426 -15.88 3.02 -0.20
C GLN A 426 -17.01 3.38 -1.18
N VAL A 427 -16.69 3.59 -2.45
CA VAL A 427 -17.69 3.94 -3.47
C VAL A 427 -18.64 2.77 -3.76
N ALA A 428 -18.19 1.52 -3.68
CA ALA A 428 -19.08 0.36 -3.78
C ALA A 428 -20.09 0.33 -2.62
N ASN A 429 -19.64 0.60 -1.40
CA ASN A 429 -20.48 0.57 -0.20
C ASN A 429 -21.50 1.71 -0.15
N PHE A 430 -21.09 2.93 -0.50
CA PHE A 430 -21.89 4.14 -0.29
C PHE A 430 -22.38 4.81 -1.57
N GLY A 431 -21.87 4.39 -2.73
CA GLY A 431 -22.13 5.01 -4.03
C GLY A 431 -23.59 4.97 -4.44
N ARG A 432 -24.35 3.97 -3.98
CA ARG A 432 -25.81 3.87 -4.24
C ARG A 432 -26.68 4.20 -3.02
N ALA A 433 -26.13 4.83 -1.98
CA ALA A 433 -26.91 5.18 -0.78
C ALA A 433 -27.89 6.33 -1.02
N THR A 434 -27.56 7.24 -1.94
CA THR A 434 -28.41 8.37 -2.33
C THR A 434 -28.28 8.66 -3.82
N VAL A 435 -29.25 9.36 -4.41
CA VAL A 435 -29.18 9.86 -5.79
C VAL A 435 -27.92 10.71 -6.03
N GLY A 436 -27.56 11.56 -5.06
CA GLY A 436 -26.37 12.41 -5.15
C GLY A 436 -25.07 11.59 -5.20
N ASN A 437 -24.98 10.52 -4.40
CA ASN A 437 -23.84 9.63 -4.40
C ASN A 437 -23.74 8.87 -5.72
N ALA A 438 -24.86 8.37 -6.24
CA ALA A 438 -24.87 7.55 -7.45
C ALA A 438 -24.41 8.32 -8.68
N ARG A 439 -24.79 9.61 -8.79
CA ARG A 439 -24.25 10.49 -9.85
C ARG A 439 -22.73 10.62 -9.79
N GLN A 440 -22.15 10.78 -8.59
CA GLN A 440 -20.71 10.91 -8.45
C GLN A 440 -19.98 9.57 -8.62
N ALA A 441 -20.60 8.47 -8.18
CA ALA A 441 -20.08 7.12 -8.33
C ALA A 441 -19.86 6.74 -9.80
N ILE A 442 -20.75 7.13 -10.72
CA ILE A 442 -20.57 6.90 -12.17
C ILE A 442 -19.25 7.49 -12.66
N GLY A 443 -18.97 8.76 -12.34
CA GLY A 443 -17.72 9.42 -12.75
C GLY A 443 -16.49 8.79 -12.10
N PHE A 444 -16.59 8.34 -10.86
CA PHE A 444 -15.53 7.58 -10.19
C PHE A 444 -15.24 6.25 -10.91
N TRP A 445 -16.27 5.44 -11.18
CA TRP A 445 -16.08 4.12 -11.80
C TRP A 445 -15.55 4.21 -13.23
N GLN A 446 -15.97 5.22 -14.01
CA GLN A 446 -15.41 5.48 -15.33
C GLN A 446 -13.90 5.74 -15.27
N ARG A 447 -13.44 6.56 -14.32
CA ARG A 447 -12.01 6.81 -14.09
C ARG A 447 -11.28 5.56 -13.61
N TYR A 448 -11.90 4.80 -12.70
CA TYR A 448 -11.35 3.55 -12.19
C TYR A 448 -11.14 2.53 -13.31
N ILE A 449 -12.14 2.32 -14.17
CA ILE A 449 -12.06 1.40 -15.32
C ILE A 449 -10.99 1.87 -16.33
N ALA A 450 -10.84 3.18 -16.53
CA ALA A 450 -9.79 3.72 -17.38
C ALA A 450 -8.38 3.40 -16.83
N ALA A 451 -8.19 3.47 -15.51
CA ALA A 451 -6.94 3.10 -14.84
C ALA A 451 -6.75 1.57 -14.72
N HIS A 452 -7.84 0.82 -14.61
CA HIS A 452 -7.86 -0.63 -14.37
C HIS A 452 -8.84 -1.34 -15.33
N PRO A 453 -8.51 -1.46 -16.63
CA PRO A 453 -9.46 -1.97 -17.64
C PRO A 453 -9.94 -3.41 -17.41
N ALA A 454 -9.17 -4.21 -16.68
CA ALA A 454 -9.49 -5.59 -16.34
C ALA A 454 -10.38 -5.73 -15.08
N ALA A 455 -10.77 -4.63 -14.42
CA ALA A 455 -11.55 -4.69 -13.20
C ALA A 455 -13.05 -4.97 -13.48
N SER A 456 -13.39 -6.25 -13.53
CA SER A 456 -14.76 -6.78 -13.69
C SER A 456 -15.76 -6.15 -12.70
N ALA A 457 -15.47 -6.21 -11.40
CA ALA A 457 -16.32 -5.64 -10.35
C ALA A 457 -16.61 -4.14 -10.55
N ALA A 458 -15.65 -3.34 -11.02
CA ALA A 458 -15.86 -1.91 -11.25
C ALA A 458 -16.86 -1.63 -12.39
N ARG A 459 -16.87 -2.48 -13.43
CA ARG A 459 -17.83 -2.39 -14.54
C ARG A 459 -19.24 -2.75 -14.07
N ARG A 460 -19.36 -3.79 -13.25
CA ARG A 460 -20.63 -4.15 -12.59
C ARG A 460 -21.15 -2.98 -11.75
N GLU A 461 -20.31 -2.39 -10.91
CA GLU A 461 -20.68 -1.26 -10.05
C GLU A 461 -21.10 0.00 -10.84
N LEU A 462 -20.47 0.27 -11.99
CA LEU A 462 -20.88 1.33 -12.93
C LEU A 462 -22.30 1.11 -13.46
N LEU A 463 -22.60 -0.11 -13.92
CA LEU A 463 -23.93 -0.46 -14.43
C LEU A 463 -24.99 -0.35 -13.32
N LEU A 464 -24.71 -0.91 -12.14
CA LEU A 464 -25.62 -0.86 -11.01
C LEU A 464 -25.89 0.57 -10.52
N ALA A 465 -24.89 1.46 -10.53
CA ALA A 465 -25.09 2.88 -10.19
C ALA A 465 -26.03 3.57 -11.19
N THR A 466 -25.95 3.22 -12.48
CA THR A 466 -26.82 3.77 -13.53
C THR A 466 -28.25 3.25 -13.39
N PHE A 467 -28.43 1.94 -13.18
CA PHE A 467 -29.75 1.35 -12.92
C PHE A 467 -30.41 1.92 -11.66
N TYR A 468 -29.62 2.16 -10.61
CA TYR A 468 -30.13 2.79 -9.38
C TYR A 468 -30.69 4.19 -9.65
N LEU A 469 -29.98 5.03 -10.41
CA LEU A 469 -30.49 6.37 -10.77
C LEU A 469 -31.82 6.29 -11.53
N ARG A 470 -31.91 5.39 -12.51
CA ARG A 470 -33.14 5.16 -13.26
C ARG A 470 -34.29 4.72 -12.35
N ALA A 471 -34.05 3.76 -11.46
CA ALA A 471 -35.06 3.26 -10.53
C ALA A 471 -35.54 4.33 -9.54
N GLN A 472 -34.76 5.40 -9.33
CA GLN A 472 -35.14 6.59 -8.55
C GLN A 472 -35.76 7.70 -9.42
N GLU A 473 -36.28 7.33 -10.60
CA GLU A 473 -36.90 8.21 -11.59
C GLU A 473 -36.02 9.41 -12.00
N GLN A 474 -34.70 9.25 -11.88
CA GLN A 474 -33.76 10.28 -12.33
C GLN A 474 -33.55 10.14 -13.83
N ASP A 475 -33.59 11.29 -14.50
CA ASP A 475 -33.24 11.36 -15.91
C ASP A 475 -31.74 11.13 -16.10
N ILE A 476 -31.42 9.93 -16.59
CA ILE A 476 -30.07 9.49 -16.94
C ILE A 476 -29.62 9.98 -18.32
N GLN A 477 -30.46 10.75 -19.03
CA GLN A 477 -30.15 11.35 -20.34
C GLN A 477 -29.76 10.32 -21.41
N GLN A 478 -30.31 9.11 -21.30
CA GLN A 478 -30.07 8.01 -22.22
C GLN A 478 -31.37 7.27 -22.51
N THR A 479 -31.65 7.03 -23.79
CA THR A 479 -32.68 6.09 -24.20
C THR A 479 -32.24 4.65 -23.90
N TYR A 480 -33.20 3.72 -23.83
CA TYR A 480 -32.90 2.28 -23.68
C TYR A 480 -31.90 1.81 -24.74
N ALA A 481 -32.07 2.20 -26.00
CA ALA A 481 -31.20 1.79 -27.11
C ALA A 481 -29.76 2.33 -26.97
N GLU A 482 -29.58 3.53 -26.44
CA GLU A 482 -28.26 4.10 -26.18
C GLU A 482 -27.57 3.41 -25.00
N PHE A 483 -28.30 3.23 -23.90
CA PHE A 483 -27.75 2.54 -22.73
C PHE A 483 -27.44 1.08 -23.01
N ARG A 484 -28.26 0.37 -23.79
CA ARG A 484 -28.00 -1.02 -24.18
C ARG A 484 -26.64 -1.20 -24.84
N LYS A 485 -26.22 -0.27 -25.70
CA LYS A 485 -24.89 -0.31 -26.33
C LYS A 485 -23.77 -0.16 -25.30
N GLU A 486 -23.97 0.72 -24.32
CA GLU A 486 -23.03 0.88 -23.21
C GLU A 486 -22.98 -0.38 -22.35
N PHE A 487 -24.14 -0.92 -22.01
CA PHE A 487 -24.28 -2.17 -21.27
C PHE A 487 -23.53 -3.31 -21.95
N GLU A 488 -23.76 -3.54 -23.25
CA GLU A 488 -23.10 -4.58 -24.03
C GLU A 488 -21.57 -4.43 -24.05
N ARG A 489 -21.08 -3.18 -24.07
CA ARG A 489 -19.63 -2.89 -23.98
C ARG A 489 -19.05 -3.22 -22.60
N GLN A 490 -19.80 -2.97 -21.53
CA GLN A 490 -19.32 -3.21 -20.17
C GLN A 490 -19.46 -4.68 -19.75
N ILE A 491 -20.60 -5.30 -20.03
CA ILE A 491 -20.94 -6.67 -19.63
C ILE A 491 -20.00 -7.71 -20.24
N ALA A 492 -19.40 -7.43 -21.40
CA ALA A 492 -18.43 -8.31 -22.06
C ALA A 492 -17.11 -8.51 -21.26
N TYR A 493 -16.88 -7.71 -20.23
CA TYR A 493 -15.71 -7.78 -19.35
C TYR A 493 -16.08 -7.98 -17.88
N ILE A 494 -17.33 -8.37 -17.61
CA ILE A 494 -17.79 -8.79 -16.28
C ILE A 494 -17.77 -10.32 -16.26
N ASP A 495 -17.27 -10.88 -15.17
CA ASP A 495 -17.22 -12.34 -14.98
C ASP A 495 -18.65 -12.91 -14.88
N ASP A 496 -18.85 -14.13 -15.38
CA ASP A 496 -20.18 -14.75 -15.47
C ASP A 496 -20.90 -14.82 -14.10
N GLU A 497 -20.15 -15.05 -13.02
CA GLU A 497 -20.64 -15.09 -11.63
C GLU A 497 -21.24 -13.76 -11.14
N ASP A 498 -20.93 -12.65 -11.82
CA ASP A 498 -21.30 -11.29 -11.43
C ASP A 498 -22.23 -10.62 -12.47
N ALA A 499 -22.49 -11.30 -13.59
CA ALA A 499 -23.19 -10.76 -14.73
C ALA A 499 -24.72 -10.91 -14.66
N ALA A 500 -25.25 -11.85 -13.87
CA ALA A 500 -26.68 -12.16 -13.85
C ALA A 500 -27.53 -10.97 -13.38
N LEU A 501 -27.13 -10.30 -12.28
CA LEU A 501 -27.87 -9.15 -11.75
C LEU A 501 -27.93 -7.96 -12.75
N PRO A 502 -26.85 -7.53 -13.40
CA PRO A 502 -26.92 -6.54 -14.48
C PRO A 502 -27.88 -6.94 -15.62
N TRP A 503 -27.89 -8.21 -16.05
CA TRP A 503 -28.83 -8.69 -17.08
C TRP A 503 -30.28 -8.58 -16.63
N ASP A 504 -30.58 -8.99 -15.40
CA ASP A 504 -31.91 -8.85 -14.81
C ASP A 504 -32.37 -7.38 -14.77
N ARG A 505 -31.50 -6.45 -14.35
CA ARG A 505 -31.81 -5.02 -14.30
C ARG A 505 -32.04 -4.42 -15.68
N LEU A 506 -31.33 -4.87 -16.71
CA LEU A 506 -31.61 -4.47 -18.09
C LEU A 506 -32.97 -5.01 -18.57
N GLY A 507 -33.33 -6.23 -18.16
CA GLY A 507 -34.63 -6.85 -18.46
C GLY A 507 -35.80 -6.07 -17.88
N HIS A 508 -35.69 -5.62 -16.62
CA HIS A 508 -36.70 -4.75 -16.01
C HIS A 508 -36.85 -3.42 -16.75
N TRP A 509 -35.75 -2.82 -17.23
CA TRP A 509 -35.86 -1.63 -18.07
C TRP A 509 -36.61 -1.95 -19.38
N ALA A 510 -36.26 -3.03 -20.08
CA ALA A 510 -36.98 -3.42 -21.29
C ALA A 510 -38.48 -3.66 -21.04
N GLN A 511 -38.83 -4.28 -19.90
CA GLN A 511 -40.21 -4.47 -19.46
C GLN A 511 -40.93 -3.13 -19.28
N ASP A 512 -40.31 -2.14 -18.65
CA ASP A 512 -40.91 -0.81 -18.46
C ASP A 512 -41.16 -0.09 -19.80
N GLU A 513 -40.35 -0.36 -20.83
CA GLU A 513 -40.56 0.12 -22.20
C GLU A 513 -41.64 -0.69 -22.95
N GLY A 514 -42.16 -1.76 -22.34
CA GLY A 514 -43.12 -2.69 -22.94
C GLY A 514 -42.51 -3.68 -23.94
N ASP A 515 -41.18 -3.72 -24.08
CA ASP A 515 -40.48 -4.66 -24.97
C ASP A 515 -40.26 -6.00 -24.27
N TRP A 516 -41.32 -6.81 -24.22
CA TRP A 516 -41.30 -8.13 -23.59
C TRP A 516 -40.35 -9.12 -24.27
N ALA A 517 -40.05 -8.94 -25.57
CA ALA A 517 -39.11 -9.80 -26.28
C ALA A 517 -37.67 -9.56 -25.82
N GLU A 518 -37.30 -8.29 -25.67
CA GLU A 518 -36.00 -7.92 -25.14
C GLU A 518 -35.89 -8.19 -23.62
N ALA A 519 -36.97 -7.99 -22.86
CA ALA A 519 -37.03 -8.36 -21.45
C ALA A 519 -36.78 -9.86 -21.26
N GLU A 520 -37.46 -10.71 -22.04
CA GLU A 520 -37.25 -12.16 -22.04
C GLU A 520 -35.80 -12.54 -22.35
N ARG A 521 -35.18 -11.91 -23.36
CA ARG A 521 -33.77 -12.14 -23.70
C ARG A 521 -32.86 -11.86 -22.51
N CYS A 522 -33.09 -10.75 -21.82
CA CYS A 522 -32.28 -10.34 -20.68
C CYS A 522 -32.48 -11.25 -19.46
N PHE A 523 -33.74 -11.54 -19.10
CA PHE A 523 -34.06 -12.44 -17.99
C PHE A 523 -33.58 -13.87 -18.25
N ARG A 524 -33.68 -14.36 -19.49
CA ARG A 524 -33.12 -15.66 -19.88
C ARG A 524 -31.62 -15.69 -19.64
N LYS A 525 -30.91 -14.63 -20.02
CA LYS A 525 -29.47 -14.57 -19.80
C LYS A 525 -29.11 -14.57 -18.31
N ALA A 526 -29.85 -13.85 -17.48
CA ALA A 526 -29.68 -13.88 -16.03
C ALA A 526 -29.94 -15.29 -15.46
N PHE A 527 -31.03 -15.94 -15.89
CA PHE A 527 -31.38 -17.31 -15.47
C PHE A 527 -30.37 -18.36 -15.95
N GLU A 528 -29.79 -18.24 -17.14
CA GLU A 528 -28.74 -19.15 -17.60
C GLU A 528 -27.45 -19.07 -16.77
N LEU A 529 -27.16 -17.90 -16.18
CA LEU A 529 -25.94 -17.65 -15.42
C LEU A 529 -26.03 -18.16 -13.98
N GLU A 530 -27.14 -17.88 -13.28
CA GLU A 530 -27.28 -18.19 -11.85
C GLU A 530 -28.49 -19.09 -11.54
N GLY A 531 -29.40 -19.31 -12.51
CA GLY A 531 -30.63 -20.08 -12.30
C GLY A 531 -31.51 -19.47 -11.21
N GLY A 532 -32.19 -20.34 -10.47
CA GLY A 532 -32.76 -19.97 -9.18
C GLY A 532 -33.73 -18.79 -9.26
N HIS A 533 -33.51 -17.76 -8.44
CA HIS A 533 -34.42 -16.62 -8.22
C HIS A 533 -34.72 -15.77 -9.46
N TYR A 534 -33.96 -15.89 -10.56
CA TYR A 534 -34.28 -15.20 -11.81
C TYR A 534 -35.41 -15.87 -12.62
N GLY A 535 -35.87 -17.05 -12.20
CA GLY A 535 -36.92 -17.80 -12.90
C GLY A 535 -38.27 -17.08 -12.92
N TYR A 536 -38.60 -16.30 -11.89
CA TYR A 536 -39.88 -15.58 -11.84
C TYR A 536 -40.01 -14.55 -12.97
N CYS A 537 -38.99 -13.70 -13.15
CA CYS A 537 -38.97 -12.68 -14.18
C CYS A 537 -38.98 -13.29 -15.59
N LEU A 538 -38.19 -14.35 -15.81
CA LEU A 538 -38.18 -15.08 -17.08
C LEU A 538 -39.54 -15.72 -17.38
N GLY A 539 -40.11 -16.46 -16.43
CA GLY A 539 -41.40 -17.12 -16.58
C GLY A 539 -42.53 -16.13 -16.86
N THR A 540 -42.51 -14.98 -16.18
CA THR A 540 -43.46 -13.89 -16.42
C THR A 540 -43.32 -13.32 -17.83
N ALA A 541 -42.09 -13.01 -18.28
CA ALA A 541 -41.87 -12.52 -19.65
C ALA A 541 -42.31 -13.54 -20.72
N LEU A 542 -42.07 -14.84 -20.49
CA LEU A 542 -42.53 -15.92 -21.36
C LEU A 542 -44.06 -16.00 -21.42
N ASN A 543 -44.77 -15.82 -20.30
CA ASN A 543 -46.23 -15.72 -20.28
C ASN A 543 -46.73 -14.55 -21.14
N PHE A 544 -46.13 -13.36 -21.03
CA PHE A 544 -46.49 -12.20 -21.87
C PHE A 544 -46.23 -12.43 -23.36
N LEU A 545 -45.25 -13.26 -23.70
CA LEU A 545 -44.95 -13.68 -25.08
C LEU A 545 -45.74 -14.92 -25.53
N ALA A 546 -46.71 -15.38 -24.73
CA ALA A 546 -47.53 -16.57 -24.98
C ALA A 546 -46.73 -17.88 -25.14
N LYS A 547 -45.52 -17.96 -24.57
CA LYS A 547 -44.67 -19.15 -24.53
C LYS A 547 -44.95 -19.99 -23.26
N PHE A 548 -46.20 -20.35 -23.06
CA PHE A 548 -46.68 -20.96 -21.80
C PHE A 548 -46.08 -22.34 -21.50
N ASP A 549 -45.81 -23.14 -22.53
CA ASP A 549 -45.18 -24.47 -22.38
C ASP A 549 -43.77 -24.36 -21.76
N GLU A 550 -43.05 -23.27 -22.07
CA GLU A 550 -41.70 -23.01 -21.57
C GLU A 550 -41.73 -22.33 -20.20
N SER A 551 -42.68 -21.41 -19.97
CA SER A 551 -42.78 -20.67 -18.70
C SER A 551 -43.18 -21.57 -17.53
N LEU A 552 -44.10 -22.51 -17.77
CA LEU A 552 -44.72 -23.31 -16.71
C LEU A 552 -43.70 -24.07 -15.83
N PRO A 553 -42.77 -24.89 -16.37
CA PRO A 553 -41.82 -25.62 -15.53
C PRO A 553 -40.94 -24.68 -14.70
N ILE A 554 -40.55 -23.52 -15.25
CA ILE A 554 -39.74 -22.51 -14.56
C ILE A 554 -40.54 -21.88 -13.41
N LEU A 555 -41.80 -21.50 -13.68
CA LEU A 555 -42.69 -20.89 -12.69
C LEU A 555 -43.09 -21.85 -11.57
N LEU A 556 -43.25 -23.15 -11.87
CA LEU A 556 -43.52 -24.16 -10.85
C LEU A 556 -42.33 -24.34 -9.92
N GLU A 557 -41.11 -24.41 -10.45
CA GLU A 557 -39.90 -24.46 -9.63
C GLU A 557 -39.80 -23.22 -8.71
N GLN A 558 -40.16 -22.03 -9.22
CA GLN A 558 -40.27 -20.83 -8.38
C GLN A 558 -41.31 -21.00 -7.27
N ALA A 559 -42.55 -21.31 -7.65
CA ALA A 559 -43.69 -21.32 -6.75
C ALA A 559 -43.65 -22.44 -5.70
N GLU A 560 -42.97 -23.55 -5.99
CA GLU A 560 -42.90 -24.71 -5.09
C GLU A 560 -41.64 -24.71 -4.24
N VAL A 561 -40.50 -24.28 -4.78
CA VAL A 561 -39.18 -24.53 -4.17
C VAL A 561 -38.47 -23.25 -3.78
N ILE A 562 -38.34 -22.30 -4.71
CA ILE A 562 -37.43 -21.15 -4.55
C ILE A 562 -38.10 -20.00 -3.79
N GLN A 563 -39.29 -19.61 -4.22
CA GLN A 563 -40.06 -18.51 -3.66
C GLN A 563 -41.55 -18.88 -3.64
N PRO A 564 -42.00 -19.63 -2.62
CA PRO A 564 -43.40 -20.07 -2.52
C PRO A 564 -44.29 -18.90 -2.08
N ASP A 565 -44.57 -18.01 -3.02
CA ASP A 565 -45.41 -16.83 -2.86
C ASP A 565 -46.62 -16.85 -3.80
N ALA A 566 -47.58 -15.97 -3.50
CA ALA A 566 -48.82 -15.90 -4.25
C ALA A 566 -48.61 -15.46 -5.71
N MET A 567 -47.62 -14.61 -5.97
CA MET A 567 -47.28 -14.10 -7.31
C MET A 567 -46.78 -15.19 -8.25
N SER A 568 -45.93 -16.09 -7.76
CA SER A 568 -45.38 -17.19 -8.55
C SER A 568 -46.48 -18.22 -8.87
N TRP A 569 -47.31 -18.57 -7.88
CA TRP A 569 -48.48 -19.44 -8.10
C TRP A 569 -49.50 -18.83 -9.06
N PHE A 570 -49.73 -17.52 -8.99
CA PHE A 570 -50.59 -16.80 -9.92
C PHE A 570 -50.05 -16.90 -11.36
N GLN A 571 -48.75 -16.66 -11.57
CA GLN A 571 -48.16 -16.77 -12.90
C GLN A 571 -48.18 -18.20 -13.44
N ALA A 572 -47.98 -19.21 -12.59
CA ALA A 572 -48.14 -20.61 -12.97
C ALA A 572 -49.60 -20.94 -13.35
N ALA A 573 -50.57 -20.41 -12.62
CA ALA A 573 -51.99 -20.57 -12.91
C ALA A 573 -52.37 -19.98 -14.28
N VAL A 574 -51.86 -18.79 -14.60
CA VAL A 574 -52.02 -18.15 -15.92
C VAL A 574 -51.43 -19.04 -17.02
N ALA A 575 -50.27 -19.66 -16.80
CA ALA A 575 -49.69 -20.57 -17.78
C ALA A 575 -50.55 -21.83 -17.97
N TYR A 576 -51.01 -22.47 -16.89
CA TYR A 576 -51.92 -23.62 -16.97
C TYR A 576 -53.22 -23.30 -17.71
N GLU A 577 -53.82 -22.14 -17.43
CA GLU A 577 -55.05 -21.68 -18.07
C GLU A 577 -54.88 -21.58 -19.59
N ASN A 578 -53.82 -20.92 -20.05
CA ASN A 578 -53.56 -20.73 -21.48
C ASN A 578 -53.13 -22.02 -22.20
N LEU A 579 -52.63 -23.01 -21.47
CA LEU A 579 -52.37 -24.35 -21.99
C LEU A 579 -53.62 -25.24 -22.05
N GLY A 580 -54.79 -24.73 -21.64
CA GLY A 580 -56.04 -25.48 -21.64
C GLY A 580 -56.09 -26.54 -20.54
N ARG A 581 -55.41 -26.30 -19.40
CA ARG A 581 -55.36 -27.18 -18.23
C ARG A 581 -56.11 -26.56 -17.04
N PRO A 582 -57.46 -26.47 -17.09
CA PRO A 582 -58.23 -25.68 -16.15
C PRO A 582 -58.23 -26.24 -14.72
N ALA A 583 -58.10 -27.56 -14.54
CA ALA A 583 -58.07 -28.15 -13.21
C ALA A 583 -56.80 -27.76 -12.44
N GLU A 584 -55.65 -27.81 -13.11
CA GLU A 584 -54.37 -27.36 -12.56
C GLU A 584 -54.32 -25.84 -12.38
N ALA A 585 -54.92 -25.07 -13.29
CA ALA A 585 -55.04 -23.62 -13.15
C ALA A 585 -55.85 -23.23 -11.90
N ILE A 586 -57.01 -23.86 -11.68
CA ILE A 586 -57.83 -23.66 -10.47
C ILE A 586 -57.01 -23.96 -9.22
N ALA A 587 -56.33 -25.12 -9.18
CA ALA A 587 -55.51 -25.50 -8.04
C ALA A 587 -54.40 -24.48 -7.75
N ALA A 588 -53.73 -23.98 -8.79
CA ALA A 588 -52.67 -22.98 -8.67
C ALA A 588 -53.22 -21.61 -8.21
N TYR A 589 -54.37 -21.16 -8.73
CA TYR A 589 -55.04 -19.94 -8.24
C TYR A 589 -55.48 -20.09 -6.77
N ASP A 590 -55.99 -21.26 -6.38
CA ASP A 590 -56.35 -21.54 -4.98
C ASP A 590 -55.12 -21.53 -4.07
N GLN A 591 -53.96 -22.03 -4.52
CA GLN A 591 -52.70 -21.89 -3.78
C GLN A 591 -52.29 -20.42 -3.64
N ALA A 592 -52.37 -19.63 -4.72
CA ALA A 592 -52.09 -18.20 -4.66
C ALA A 592 -52.98 -17.49 -3.64
N LEU A 593 -54.29 -17.79 -3.63
CA LEU A 593 -55.26 -17.20 -2.69
C LEU A 593 -55.14 -17.74 -1.26
N THR A 594 -54.56 -18.93 -1.09
CA THR A 594 -54.21 -19.45 0.25
C THR A 594 -53.05 -18.67 0.84
N LEU A 595 -52.06 -18.32 0.02
CA LEU A 595 -50.89 -17.54 0.44
C LEU A 595 -51.23 -16.05 0.61
N ASP A 596 -51.99 -15.48 -0.32
CA ASP A 596 -52.52 -14.12 -0.22
C ASP A 596 -54.04 -14.08 -0.54
N PRO A 597 -54.89 -14.13 0.50
CA PRO A 597 -56.34 -14.01 0.35
C PRO A 597 -56.81 -12.66 -0.21
N ASN A 598 -55.91 -11.67 -0.31
CA ASN A 598 -56.21 -10.36 -0.87
C ASN A 598 -55.68 -10.18 -2.30
N TYR A 599 -55.22 -11.25 -2.95
CA TYR A 599 -54.78 -11.16 -4.34
C TYR A 599 -55.99 -11.09 -5.29
N ASP A 600 -56.39 -9.86 -5.60
CA ASP A 600 -57.53 -9.53 -6.44
C ASP A 600 -57.46 -10.18 -7.83
N LEU A 601 -56.35 -10.03 -8.56
CA LEU A 601 -56.17 -10.61 -9.90
C LEU A 601 -56.37 -12.13 -9.89
N ALA A 602 -55.86 -12.84 -8.88
CA ALA A 602 -56.05 -14.29 -8.74
C ALA A 602 -57.53 -14.65 -8.52
N MET A 603 -58.28 -13.89 -7.70
CA MET A 603 -59.71 -14.12 -7.49
C MET A 603 -60.52 -13.90 -8.77
N PHE A 604 -60.26 -12.81 -9.49
CA PHE A 604 -61.00 -12.52 -10.71
C PHE A 604 -60.67 -13.52 -11.83
N ASN A 605 -59.41 -13.91 -11.99
CA ASN A 605 -59.02 -14.90 -12.98
C ASN A 605 -59.53 -16.30 -12.64
N LEU A 606 -59.54 -16.70 -11.37
CA LEU A 606 -60.12 -17.99 -10.94
C LEU A 606 -61.61 -18.11 -11.37
N GLY A 607 -62.39 -17.05 -11.16
CA GLY A 607 -63.77 -17.02 -11.65
C GLY A 607 -63.87 -17.14 -13.18
N GLY A 608 -62.91 -16.55 -13.91
CA GLY A 608 -62.78 -16.70 -15.36
C GLY A 608 -62.48 -18.13 -15.80
N VAL A 609 -61.59 -18.83 -15.11
CA VAL A 609 -61.28 -20.24 -15.40
C VAL A 609 -62.49 -21.14 -15.14
N HIS A 610 -63.21 -20.95 -14.03
CA HIS A 610 -64.46 -21.68 -13.79
C HIS A 610 -65.51 -21.40 -14.88
N TRP A 611 -65.59 -20.15 -15.35
CA TRP A 611 -66.51 -19.78 -16.40
C TRP A 611 -66.19 -20.47 -17.73
N ASN A 612 -64.91 -20.42 -18.13
CA ASN A 612 -64.43 -21.00 -19.37
C ASN A 612 -64.45 -22.54 -19.36
N SER A 613 -64.35 -23.16 -18.18
CA SER A 613 -64.49 -24.62 -18.00
C SER A 613 -65.96 -25.08 -17.93
N GLY A 614 -66.92 -24.16 -17.95
CA GLY A 614 -68.37 -24.45 -17.97
C GLY A 614 -69.01 -24.56 -16.58
N ASP A 615 -68.25 -24.42 -15.50
CA ASP A 615 -68.79 -24.34 -14.14
C ASP A 615 -69.26 -22.91 -13.83
N HIS A 616 -70.35 -22.53 -14.50
CA HIS A 616 -70.95 -21.20 -14.33
C HIS A 616 -71.51 -20.98 -12.93
N VAL A 617 -71.73 -22.01 -12.12
CA VAL A 617 -72.23 -21.87 -10.75
C VAL A 617 -71.10 -21.40 -9.85
N GLU A 618 -69.96 -22.09 -9.89
CA GLU A 618 -68.81 -21.73 -9.06
C GLU A 618 -68.14 -20.45 -9.55
N ALA A 619 -68.01 -20.24 -10.87
CA ALA A 619 -67.52 -18.98 -11.45
C ALA A 619 -68.27 -17.76 -10.89
N LYS A 620 -69.60 -17.90 -10.82
CA LYS A 620 -70.47 -16.85 -10.30
C LYS A 620 -70.24 -16.59 -8.82
N LYS A 621 -70.09 -17.65 -8.03
CA LYS A 621 -69.80 -17.56 -6.59
C LYS A 621 -68.45 -16.90 -6.33
N VAL A 622 -67.40 -17.28 -7.06
CA VAL A 622 -66.06 -16.69 -6.95
C VAL A 622 -66.08 -15.21 -7.30
N TRP A 623 -66.66 -14.81 -8.43
CA TRP A 623 -66.75 -13.40 -8.81
C TRP A 623 -67.61 -12.55 -7.88
N ALA A 624 -68.71 -13.08 -7.34
CA ALA A 624 -69.49 -12.38 -6.32
C ALA A 624 -68.67 -12.12 -5.05
N GLY A 625 -67.84 -13.09 -4.64
CA GLY A 625 -66.88 -12.93 -3.56
C GLY A 625 -65.82 -11.87 -3.87
N ALA A 626 -65.19 -11.96 -5.04
CA ALA A 626 -64.16 -11.03 -5.51
C ALA A 626 -64.66 -9.59 -5.54
N ILE A 627 -65.84 -9.33 -6.09
CA ILE A 627 -66.42 -7.99 -6.19
C ILE A 627 -66.86 -7.44 -4.82
N LYS A 628 -67.33 -8.31 -3.93
CA LYS A 628 -67.62 -7.90 -2.55
C LYS A 628 -66.34 -7.48 -1.81
N ARG A 629 -65.23 -8.16 -2.08
CA ARG A 629 -63.91 -7.91 -1.48
C ARG A 629 -63.23 -6.67 -2.10
N PHE A 630 -63.34 -6.52 -3.42
CA PHE A 630 -62.70 -5.49 -4.25
C PHE A 630 -63.75 -4.79 -5.12
N PRO A 631 -64.59 -3.93 -4.53
CA PRO A 631 -65.69 -3.29 -5.25
C PRO A 631 -65.24 -2.32 -6.33
N ASP A 632 -64.01 -1.80 -6.20
CA ASP A 632 -63.39 -0.78 -7.06
C ASP A 632 -62.41 -1.37 -8.09
N HIS A 633 -62.24 -2.69 -8.14
CA HIS A 633 -61.38 -3.35 -9.14
C HIS A 633 -61.92 -3.14 -10.56
N GLU A 634 -61.04 -2.97 -11.55
CA GLU A 634 -61.43 -2.64 -12.93
C GLU A 634 -62.39 -3.66 -13.56
N LEU A 635 -62.19 -4.95 -13.27
CA LEU A 635 -63.04 -6.03 -13.78
C LEU A 635 -64.42 -6.09 -13.10
N ALA A 636 -64.60 -5.43 -11.94
CA ALA A 636 -65.86 -5.48 -11.20
C ALA A 636 -67.00 -4.83 -11.98
N ALA A 637 -66.76 -3.66 -12.59
CA ALA A 637 -67.75 -2.97 -13.42
C ALA A 637 -68.10 -3.79 -14.68
N THR A 638 -67.09 -4.36 -15.33
CA THR A 638 -67.25 -5.20 -16.52
C THR A 638 -68.12 -6.43 -16.23
N LEU A 639 -67.84 -7.15 -15.14
CA LEU A 639 -68.60 -8.34 -14.73
C LEU A 639 -70.04 -8.02 -14.32
N ARG A 640 -70.29 -6.86 -13.69
CA ARG A 640 -71.65 -6.38 -13.39
C ARG A 640 -72.48 -6.16 -14.66
N CYS A 641 -71.85 -5.68 -15.73
CA CYS A 641 -72.49 -5.49 -17.03
C CYS A 641 -72.68 -6.80 -17.79
N MET A 642 -71.64 -7.64 -17.88
CA MET A 642 -71.64 -8.85 -18.71
C MET A 642 -72.42 -10.01 -18.10
N VAL A 643 -72.52 -10.08 -16.77
CA VAL A 643 -73.24 -11.15 -16.08
C VAL A 643 -74.20 -10.56 -15.05
N PRO A 644 -75.25 -9.81 -15.45
CA PRO A 644 -76.16 -9.11 -14.51
C PRO A 644 -76.85 -10.05 -13.51
N SER A 645 -77.04 -11.32 -13.90
CA SER A 645 -77.61 -12.37 -13.04
C SER A 645 -76.84 -12.61 -11.73
N LEU A 646 -75.58 -12.14 -11.65
CA LEU A 646 -74.77 -12.18 -10.44
C LEU A 646 -75.16 -11.16 -9.37
N PHE A 647 -75.80 -10.07 -9.79
CA PHE A 647 -76.03 -8.90 -8.97
C PHE A 647 -77.51 -8.53 -9.11
N PRO A 648 -78.41 -9.15 -8.33
CA PRO A 648 -79.83 -8.77 -8.36
C PRO A 648 -79.95 -7.26 -8.09
N HIS A 649 -80.71 -6.57 -8.94
CA HIS A 649 -80.95 -5.12 -8.80
C HIS A 649 -81.34 -4.79 -7.35
N VAL A 650 -80.56 -3.93 -6.70
CA VAL A 650 -81.07 -3.17 -5.56
C VAL A 650 -82.06 -2.16 -6.16
N PRO A 651 -83.35 -2.20 -5.82
CA PRO A 651 -84.29 -1.20 -6.33
C PRO A 651 -83.84 0.17 -5.80
N ASP A 652 -83.79 1.17 -6.67
CA ASP A 652 -83.52 2.55 -6.30
C ASP A 652 -84.49 2.98 -5.19
N SER A 653 -83.95 3.23 -3.99
CA SER A 653 -84.66 3.94 -2.93
C SER A 653 -84.56 5.43 -3.22
N ASN A 654 -85.70 6.03 -3.59
CA ASN A 654 -85.96 7.47 -3.75
C ASN A 654 -85.27 8.37 -2.71
#